data_AF-A0A7Y4TAF6-F1
#
_entry.id   AF-A0A7Y4TAF6-F1
#
_cell.length_a   1.000
_cell.length_b   1.000
_cell.length_c   1.000
_cell.angle_alpha   90.00
_cell.angle_beta   90.00
_cell.angle_gamma   90.00
#
_symmetry.space_group_name_H-M   'P 1'
#
loop_
_entity.id
_entity.type
_entity.pdbx_description
1 polymer ?
#
loop_
_entity_poly.entity_id
_entity_poly.type
_entity_poly.pdbx_seq_one_letter_code
_entity_poly.pdbx_strand_id
1 'polypeptide(L)'
;MAADIVVQDREELIYLLCEAAEFEHAVMCTYLYAMWSLKREEAEGVTREELAAIDRWRLSLRQIAREEMLHLCLVNNMLTALGSAPHLWKPEFPVRPGRFPADVVMKLMPFSAAALDHFLYIERPEGIALADGAGFEHAHYHRAARADLLSPAAQDYVSQGHLYHGIINGIIRLVGTCSEKKIFVGHADAQVGAAEFGLPGLFKVTDVASARRAIEEIVIQGEGAPAHSETSHYARFAAIKNELAAMKAARPAFEPARDAASNPTLLAEAPADLTPIADQTAAKVVDLGNAIYALMMRTLAQVFSPAPLPAELRTGLAVGSTELMYALQTVGEAATKLPAGGGASAGLTFSLPRSAGQLVQSCASQILSERTDELAAAATALERHAPLAGVGERLAKLAKRFDGLHDRYEEHIALAVNETARVRPAPVIVDAPGDPNVAHAKDITVRFDMKRCIHSRHCVLEAPKVFRANTPGNWIHPEAATLDHLIHVAHNCPSGAITYARHDGGPQERAPDVNVVRIRENGPYAVNAAVSMNEATLTRATLCRCGQSKNKPFCDNAHIAAKFAATGEPETIASDPLEFRGGQLTIDPLPDGPLQLMGNVEICAGTGRTVTRAQNARLCRCGASATKPFCDGTHARIGFKS
;
A
#
# COMPACT_ATOMS: atom_id res chain seq x y z
N MET A 1 -30.63 -25.94 -10.29
CA MET A 1 -29.62 -25.54 -9.28
C MET A 1 -28.35 -25.27 -10.04
N ALA A 2 -27.72 -24.13 -9.80
CA ALA A 2 -26.41 -23.85 -10.37
C ALA A 2 -25.41 -24.91 -9.88
N ALA A 3 -24.40 -25.23 -10.70
CA ALA A 3 -23.32 -26.09 -10.24
C ALA A 3 -22.50 -25.34 -9.18
N ASP A 4 -22.07 -26.03 -8.13
CA ASP A 4 -21.20 -25.45 -7.10
C ASP A 4 -19.91 -24.94 -7.75
N ILE A 5 -19.50 -23.73 -7.36
CA ILE A 5 -18.20 -23.18 -7.76
C ILE A 5 -17.09 -24.06 -7.20
N VAL A 6 -16.19 -24.49 -8.08
CA VAL A 6 -15.13 -25.44 -7.75
C VAL A 6 -13.82 -24.68 -7.52
N VAL A 7 -13.35 -24.65 -6.27
CA VAL A 7 -12.02 -24.14 -5.92
C VAL A 7 -11.11 -25.32 -5.58
N GLN A 8 -10.15 -25.61 -6.46
CA GLN A 8 -9.27 -26.77 -6.33
C GLN A 8 -8.00 -26.44 -5.55
N ASP A 9 -7.40 -25.30 -5.87
CA ASP A 9 -6.14 -24.83 -5.33
C ASP A 9 -6.16 -23.30 -5.20
N ARG A 10 -5.02 -22.74 -4.79
CA ARG A 10 -4.87 -21.29 -4.63
C ARG A 10 -4.97 -20.55 -5.96
N GLU A 11 -4.50 -21.14 -7.06
CA GLU A 11 -4.47 -20.47 -8.36
C GLU A 11 -5.91 -20.28 -8.87
N GLU A 12 -6.77 -21.29 -8.71
CA GLU A 12 -8.21 -21.18 -9.00
C GLU A 12 -8.89 -20.13 -8.09
N LEU A 13 -8.52 -20.08 -6.81
CA LEU A 13 -9.05 -19.07 -5.88
C LEU A 13 -8.66 -17.64 -6.28
N ILE A 14 -7.38 -17.43 -6.65
CA ILE A 14 -6.89 -16.14 -7.14
C ILE A 14 -7.60 -15.75 -8.43
N TYR A 15 -7.77 -16.70 -9.35
CA TYR A 15 -8.47 -16.49 -10.61
C TYR A 15 -9.91 -16.00 -10.40
N LEU A 16 -10.69 -16.66 -9.53
CA LEU A 16 -12.06 -16.25 -9.22
C LEU A 16 -12.13 -14.89 -8.52
N LEU A 17 -11.18 -14.57 -7.64
CA LEU A 17 -11.08 -13.24 -7.03
C LEU A 17 -10.68 -12.15 -8.04
N CYS A 18 -9.85 -12.46 -9.03
CA CYS A 18 -9.56 -11.53 -10.13
C CYS A 18 -10.81 -11.28 -10.98
N GLU A 19 -11.60 -12.33 -11.29
CA GLU A 19 -12.88 -12.16 -11.99
C GLU A 19 -13.86 -11.33 -11.16
N ALA A 20 -13.94 -11.55 -9.84
CA ALA A 20 -14.73 -10.72 -8.94
C ALA A 20 -14.28 -9.25 -8.97
N ALA A 21 -12.98 -8.97 -8.86
CA ALA A 21 -12.46 -7.60 -8.93
C ALA A 21 -12.78 -6.91 -10.27
N GLU A 22 -12.72 -7.65 -11.38
CA GLU A 22 -13.10 -7.14 -12.70
C GLU A 22 -14.59 -6.84 -12.78
N PHE A 23 -15.43 -7.68 -12.17
CA PHE A 23 -16.87 -7.48 -12.09
C PHE A 23 -17.19 -6.19 -11.32
N GLU A 24 -16.69 -6.05 -10.09
CA GLU A 24 -16.90 -4.86 -9.24
C GLU A 24 -16.46 -3.57 -9.96
N HIS A 25 -15.30 -3.64 -10.63
CA HIS A 25 -14.78 -2.50 -11.37
C HIS A 25 -15.64 -2.18 -12.61
N ALA A 26 -16.00 -3.19 -13.39
CA ALA A 26 -16.80 -2.99 -14.61
C ALA A 26 -18.19 -2.45 -14.27
N VAL A 27 -18.87 -3.02 -13.27
CA VAL A 27 -20.22 -2.61 -12.89
C VAL A 27 -20.23 -1.17 -12.38
N MET A 28 -19.26 -0.79 -11.54
CA MET A 28 -19.06 0.59 -11.08
C MET A 28 -18.97 1.58 -12.26
N CYS A 29 -18.20 1.25 -13.31
CA CYS A 29 -18.09 2.10 -14.50
C CYS A 29 -19.45 2.27 -15.21
N THR A 30 -20.26 1.22 -15.31
CA THR A 30 -21.60 1.31 -15.92
C THR A 30 -22.54 2.22 -15.11
N TYR A 31 -22.48 2.15 -13.78
CA TYR A 31 -23.27 3.00 -12.88
C TYR A 31 -22.86 4.46 -12.99
N LEU A 32 -21.56 4.74 -13.00
CA LEU A 32 -21.03 6.09 -13.21
C LEU A 32 -21.44 6.65 -14.57
N TYR A 33 -21.36 5.86 -15.63
CA TYR A 33 -21.77 6.27 -16.97
C TYR A 33 -23.24 6.70 -17.03
N ALA A 34 -24.13 5.84 -16.52
CA ALA A 34 -25.55 6.16 -16.42
C ALA A 34 -25.79 7.41 -15.57
N MET A 35 -25.15 7.50 -14.40
CA MET A 35 -25.27 8.65 -13.50
C MET A 35 -24.85 9.96 -14.17
N TRP A 36 -23.77 9.99 -14.95
CA TRP A 36 -23.29 11.20 -15.62
C TRP A 36 -24.20 11.68 -16.75
N SER A 37 -24.99 10.78 -17.34
CA SER A 37 -25.99 11.14 -18.35
C SER A 37 -27.20 11.89 -17.78
N LEU A 38 -27.44 11.83 -16.46
CA LEU A 38 -28.57 12.53 -15.84
C LEU A 38 -28.49 14.05 -16.03
N LYS A 39 -29.63 14.66 -16.35
CA LYS A 39 -29.77 16.11 -16.50
C LYS A 39 -29.46 16.84 -15.19
N ARG A 40 -29.00 18.08 -15.30
CA ARG A 40 -28.47 18.93 -14.23
C ARG A 40 -29.25 20.24 -14.09
N GLU A 41 -29.95 20.68 -15.12
CA GLU A 41 -30.55 22.01 -15.18
C GLU A 41 -31.97 21.97 -15.79
N GLU A 42 -32.87 22.86 -15.33
CA GLU A 42 -34.24 22.96 -15.89
C GLU A 42 -34.24 23.31 -17.40
N ALA A 43 -33.20 24.01 -17.85
CA ALA A 43 -32.97 24.33 -19.26
C ALA A 43 -32.84 23.09 -20.16
N GLU A 44 -32.61 21.91 -19.57
CA GLU A 44 -32.54 20.62 -20.28
C GLU A 44 -33.92 19.94 -20.46
N GLY A 45 -35.01 20.69 -20.25
CA GLY A 45 -36.38 20.23 -20.52
C GLY A 45 -37.01 19.42 -19.39
N VAL A 46 -36.59 19.68 -18.15
CA VAL A 46 -37.16 19.09 -16.93
C VAL A 46 -37.69 20.19 -16.02
N THR A 47 -38.75 19.91 -15.27
CA THR A 47 -39.27 20.83 -14.27
C THR A 47 -38.39 20.84 -13.02
N ARG A 48 -38.52 21.86 -12.18
CA ARG A 48 -37.85 21.91 -10.87
C ARG A 48 -38.12 20.67 -9.99
N GLU A 49 -39.34 20.15 -9.99
CA GLU A 49 -39.71 18.95 -9.21
C GLU A 49 -39.04 17.70 -9.77
N GLU A 50 -38.99 17.58 -11.09
CA GLU A 50 -38.29 16.49 -11.77
C GLU A 50 -36.80 16.55 -11.56
N LEU A 51 -36.20 17.74 -11.64
CA LEU A 51 -34.79 17.94 -11.36
C LEU A 51 -34.45 17.54 -9.91
N ALA A 52 -35.31 17.85 -8.95
CA ALA A 52 -35.13 17.41 -7.57
C ALA A 52 -35.17 15.88 -7.41
N ALA A 53 -36.00 15.17 -8.21
CA ALA A 53 -36.01 13.71 -8.24
C ALA A 53 -34.72 13.16 -8.86
N ILE A 54 -34.31 13.71 -10.01
CA ILE A 54 -33.05 13.36 -10.67
C ILE A 54 -31.86 13.56 -9.73
N ASP A 55 -31.87 14.64 -8.93
CA ASP A 55 -30.82 14.91 -7.94
C ASP A 55 -30.76 13.84 -6.84
N ARG A 56 -31.92 13.39 -6.34
CA ARG A 56 -31.99 12.26 -5.38
C ARG A 56 -31.45 10.98 -6.00
N TRP A 57 -31.85 10.64 -7.23
CA TRP A 57 -31.38 9.44 -7.92
C TRP A 57 -29.87 9.49 -8.13
N ARG A 58 -29.34 10.64 -8.53
CA ARG A 58 -27.90 10.83 -8.72
C ARG A 58 -27.11 10.64 -7.43
N LEU A 59 -27.63 11.14 -6.30
CA LEU A 59 -27.01 10.91 -4.99
C LEU A 59 -27.00 9.42 -4.63
N SER A 60 -28.10 8.71 -4.90
CA SER A 60 -28.20 7.26 -4.68
C SER A 60 -27.22 6.48 -5.57
N LEU A 61 -27.15 6.77 -6.87
CA LEU A 61 -26.20 6.15 -7.80
C LEU A 61 -24.74 6.42 -7.41
N ARG A 62 -24.44 7.64 -6.95
CA ARG A 62 -23.10 7.99 -6.45
C ARG A 62 -22.75 7.20 -5.20
N GLN A 63 -23.72 6.94 -4.33
CA GLN A 63 -23.49 6.14 -3.14
C GLN A 63 -23.22 4.68 -3.49
N ILE A 64 -24.02 4.09 -4.40
CA ILE A 64 -23.80 2.74 -4.93
C ILE A 64 -22.41 2.64 -5.55
N ALA A 65 -22.02 3.57 -6.43
CA ALA A 65 -20.69 3.57 -7.03
C ALA A 65 -19.55 3.67 -6.00
N ARG A 66 -19.76 4.33 -4.85
CA ARG A 66 -18.78 4.34 -3.74
C ARG A 66 -18.75 3.03 -2.96
N GLU A 67 -19.89 2.34 -2.85
CA GLU A 67 -19.99 1.00 -2.27
C GLU A 67 -19.26 -0.02 -3.17
N GLU A 68 -19.36 0.10 -4.51
CA GLU A 68 -18.53 -0.71 -5.43
C GLU A 68 -17.02 -0.44 -5.30
N MET A 69 -16.61 0.80 -5.00
CA MET A 69 -15.20 1.10 -4.70
C MET A 69 -14.75 0.39 -3.42
N LEU A 70 -15.62 0.29 -2.42
CA LEU A 70 -15.36 -0.48 -1.20
C LEU A 70 -15.24 -1.98 -1.54
N HIS A 71 -16.14 -2.53 -2.35
CA HIS A 71 -16.09 -3.92 -2.79
C HIS A 71 -14.77 -4.23 -3.49
N LEU A 72 -14.37 -3.39 -4.46
CA LEU A 72 -13.10 -3.52 -5.15
C LEU A 72 -11.90 -3.47 -4.19
N CYS A 73 -11.92 -2.61 -3.18
CA CYS A 73 -10.89 -2.57 -2.14
C CYS A 73 -10.85 -3.86 -1.30
N LEU A 74 -12.00 -4.37 -0.89
CA LEU A 74 -12.10 -5.60 -0.09
C LEU A 74 -11.64 -6.84 -0.87
N VAL A 75 -12.03 -6.97 -2.15
CA VAL A 75 -11.55 -8.04 -3.03
C VAL A 75 -10.03 -7.99 -3.21
N ASN A 76 -9.48 -6.79 -3.42
CA ASN A 76 -8.03 -6.61 -3.53
C ASN A 76 -7.29 -6.86 -2.20
N ASN A 77 -7.92 -6.56 -1.06
CA ASN A 77 -7.38 -6.94 0.25
C ASN A 77 -7.39 -8.48 0.42
N MET A 78 -8.42 -9.19 -0.06
CA MET A 78 -8.45 -10.65 -0.08
C MET A 78 -7.36 -11.24 -0.98
N LEU A 79 -7.22 -10.76 -2.22
CA LEU A 79 -6.12 -11.14 -3.13
C LEU A 79 -4.77 -10.97 -2.44
N THR A 80 -4.54 -9.79 -1.86
CA THR A 80 -3.31 -9.47 -1.15
C THR A 80 -3.07 -10.41 0.02
N ALA A 81 -4.10 -10.67 0.85
CA ALA A 81 -4.01 -11.57 1.99
C ALA A 81 -3.62 -13.01 1.60
N LEU A 82 -4.07 -13.46 0.42
CA LEU A 82 -3.74 -14.76 -0.17
C LEU A 82 -2.37 -14.78 -0.87
N GLY A 83 -1.65 -13.66 -0.88
CA GLY A 83 -0.30 -13.53 -1.46
C GLY A 83 -0.29 -13.15 -2.95
N SER A 84 -1.44 -12.78 -3.53
CA SER A 84 -1.50 -12.24 -4.89
C SER A 84 -1.18 -10.75 -4.92
N ALA A 85 -0.69 -10.26 -6.05
CA ALA A 85 -0.72 -8.83 -6.36
C ALA A 85 -2.18 -8.35 -6.48
N PRO A 86 -2.46 -7.05 -6.26
CA PRO A 86 -3.78 -6.50 -6.52
C PRO A 86 -4.16 -6.63 -8.00
N HIS A 87 -5.45 -6.81 -8.25
CA HIS A 87 -6.04 -6.84 -9.57
C HIS A 87 -7.01 -5.66 -9.74
N LEU A 88 -6.51 -4.61 -10.37
CA LEU A 88 -7.27 -3.37 -10.63
C LEU A 88 -7.68 -3.23 -12.10
N TRP A 89 -7.24 -4.15 -12.94
CA TRP A 89 -7.59 -4.15 -14.37
C TRP A 89 -9.05 -4.52 -14.58
N LYS A 90 -9.67 -4.03 -15.66
CA LYS A 90 -11.01 -4.41 -16.11
C LYS A 90 -11.04 -4.64 -17.62
N PRO A 91 -11.98 -5.44 -18.15
CA PRO A 91 -12.21 -5.54 -19.58
C PRO A 91 -12.67 -4.21 -20.21
N GLU A 92 -12.44 -4.06 -21.52
CA GLU A 92 -12.98 -2.95 -22.33
C GLU A 92 -14.48 -3.14 -22.57
N PHE A 93 -15.20 -2.03 -22.75
CA PHE A 93 -16.63 -2.04 -23.03
C PHE A 93 -16.91 -2.00 -24.55
N PRO A 94 -17.96 -2.69 -25.04
CA PRO A 94 -18.71 -3.71 -24.33
C PRO A 94 -17.83 -4.93 -24.04
N VAL A 95 -18.06 -5.57 -22.89
CA VAL A 95 -17.28 -6.73 -22.49
C VAL A 95 -17.61 -7.89 -23.42
N ARG A 96 -16.56 -8.53 -23.95
CA ARG A 96 -16.71 -9.62 -24.91
C ARG A 96 -17.35 -10.85 -24.26
N PRO A 97 -18.25 -11.56 -24.98
CA PRO A 97 -18.74 -12.87 -24.59
C PRO A 97 -17.62 -13.82 -24.16
N GLY A 98 -17.85 -14.55 -23.08
CA GLY A 98 -16.93 -15.52 -22.48
C GLY A 98 -16.16 -14.98 -21.27
N ARG A 99 -16.12 -13.65 -21.07
CA ARG A 99 -15.41 -13.06 -19.92
C ARG A 99 -16.15 -13.26 -18.59
N PHE A 100 -17.46 -13.05 -18.60
CA PHE A 100 -18.40 -13.29 -17.49
C PHE A 100 -19.40 -14.40 -17.89
N PRO A 101 -20.33 -14.85 -17.02
CA PRO A 101 -21.38 -15.79 -17.41
C PRO A 101 -22.18 -15.27 -18.62
N ALA A 102 -22.78 -16.18 -19.37
CA ALA A 102 -23.45 -15.83 -20.64
C ALA A 102 -24.64 -14.86 -20.49
N ASP A 103 -25.20 -14.80 -19.29
CA ASP A 103 -26.28 -13.91 -18.89
C ASP A 103 -25.81 -12.60 -18.25
N VAL A 104 -24.49 -12.38 -18.13
CA VAL A 104 -23.90 -11.13 -17.63
C VAL A 104 -23.39 -10.30 -18.80
N VAL A 105 -24.13 -9.24 -19.13
CA VAL A 105 -23.80 -8.31 -20.21
C VAL A 105 -23.28 -7.00 -19.61
N MET A 106 -22.03 -6.64 -19.87
CA MET A 106 -21.43 -5.40 -19.36
C MET A 106 -21.16 -4.43 -20.52
N LYS A 107 -21.93 -3.35 -20.60
CA LYS A 107 -21.82 -2.31 -21.64
C LYS A 107 -22.18 -0.93 -21.10
N LEU A 108 -21.75 0.12 -21.79
CA LEU A 108 -22.02 1.51 -21.39
C LEU A 108 -23.34 1.99 -22.00
N MET A 109 -24.32 2.31 -21.16
CA MET A 109 -25.59 2.90 -21.58
C MET A 109 -25.98 4.09 -20.70
N PRO A 110 -26.61 5.13 -21.28
CA PRO A 110 -27.15 6.23 -20.48
C PRO A 110 -28.26 5.74 -19.55
N PHE A 111 -28.55 6.54 -18.53
CA PHE A 111 -29.64 6.27 -17.60
C PHE A 111 -30.96 6.18 -18.35
N SER A 112 -31.64 5.05 -18.19
CA SER A 112 -32.90 4.72 -18.84
C SER A 112 -33.63 3.65 -18.03
N ALA A 113 -34.91 3.40 -18.35
CA ALA A 113 -35.64 2.29 -17.75
C ALA A 113 -34.94 0.94 -18.03
N ALA A 114 -34.44 0.75 -19.25
CA ALA A 114 -33.70 -0.46 -19.63
C ALA A 114 -32.38 -0.61 -18.85
N ALA A 115 -31.64 0.48 -18.62
CA ALA A 115 -30.44 0.43 -17.79
C ALA A 115 -30.77 0.10 -16.32
N LEU A 116 -31.86 0.64 -15.77
CA LEU A 116 -32.31 0.29 -14.41
C LEU A 116 -32.78 -1.17 -14.29
N ASP A 117 -33.47 -1.70 -15.31
CA ASP A 117 -33.83 -3.11 -15.37
C ASP A 117 -32.58 -4.00 -15.35
N HIS A 118 -31.55 -3.61 -16.09
CA HIS A 118 -30.27 -4.29 -16.08
C HIS A 118 -29.53 -4.17 -14.74
N PHE A 119 -29.53 -3.00 -14.11
CA PHE A 119 -28.90 -2.84 -12.79
C PHE A 119 -29.61 -3.69 -11.72
N LEU A 120 -30.94 -3.77 -11.77
CA LEU A 120 -31.71 -4.70 -10.93
C LEU A 120 -31.40 -6.16 -11.24
N TYR A 121 -31.17 -6.50 -12.51
CA TYR A 121 -30.75 -7.84 -12.91
C TYR A 121 -29.40 -8.19 -12.30
N ILE A 122 -28.40 -7.32 -12.42
CA ILE A 122 -27.05 -7.52 -11.89
C ILE A 122 -27.04 -7.66 -10.36
N GLU A 123 -27.84 -6.86 -9.66
CA GLU A 123 -27.88 -6.82 -8.18
C GLU A 123 -28.95 -7.73 -7.57
N ARG A 124 -29.59 -8.57 -8.38
CA ARG A 124 -30.69 -9.42 -7.91
C ARG A 124 -30.20 -10.35 -6.79
N PRO A 125 -30.99 -10.54 -5.72
CA PRO A 125 -30.68 -11.55 -4.72
C PRO A 125 -30.60 -12.95 -5.33
N GLU A 126 -29.69 -13.77 -4.80
CA GLU A 126 -29.57 -15.18 -5.18
C GLU A 126 -30.93 -15.89 -5.13
N GLY A 127 -31.28 -16.58 -6.22
CA GLY A 127 -32.55 -17.32 -6.36
C GLY A 127 -33.73 -16.51 -6.89
N ILE A 128 -33.60 -15.20 -7.10
CA ILE A 128 -34.63 -14.38 -7.74
C ILE A 128 -34.48 -14.45 -9.26
N ALA A 129 -35.54 -14.90 -9.94
CA ALA A 129 -35.64 -14.82 -11.39
C ALA A 129 -36.14 -13.44 -11.81
N LEU A 130 -35.31 -12.70 -12.54
CA LEU A 130 -35.64 -11.39 -13.11
C LEU A 130 -35.27 -11.37 -14.59
N ALA A 131 -36.08 -10.72 -15.41
CA ALA A 131 -35.71 -10.45 -16.80
C ALA A 131 -34.74 -9.27 -16.87
N ASP A 132 -33.75 -9.36 -17.75
CA ASP A 132 -32.81 -8.27 -18.01
C ASP A 132 -33.48 -7.14 -18.82
N GLY A 133 -32.84 -5.97 -18.85
CA GLY A 133 -33.30 -4.80 -19.59
C GLY A 133 -33.24 -4.97 -21.10
N ALA A 134 -34.10 -4.23 -21.82
CA ALA A 134 -34.07 -4.21 -23.27
C ALA A 134 -32.68 -3.75 -23.80
N GLY A 135 -32.13 -4.47 -24.78
CA GLY A 135 -30.78 -4.24 -25.31
C GLY A 135 -29.66 -4.97 -24.56
N PHE A 136 -29.94 -5.74 -23.51
CA PHE A 136 -28.96 -6.60 -22.84
C PHE A 136 -29.19 -8.05 -23.23
N GLU A 137 -29.08 -8.36 -24.53
CA GLU A 137 -29.26 -9.71 -25.04
C GLU A 137 -28.17 -10.64 -24.53
N HIS A 138 -28.58 -11.74 -23.91
CA HIS A 138 -27.66 -12.75 -23.38
C HIS A 138 -27.05 -13.58 -24.49
N ALA A 139 -25.77 -13.91 -24.33
CA ALA A 139 -25.07 -14.79 -25.25
C ALA A 139 -25.40 -16.26 -24.97
N HIS A 140 -24.91 -17.16 -25.82
CA HIS A 140 -25.07 -18.61 -25.65
C HIS A 140 -23.71 -19.29 -25.59
N TYR A 141 -23.18 -19.44 -24.38
CA TYR A 141 -22.01 -20.26 -24.08
C TYR A 141 -22.11 -20.77 -22.64
N HIS A 142 -21.26 -21.74 -22.30
CA HIS A 142 -21.17 -22.29 -20.96
C HIS A 142 -19.72 -22.27 -20.50
N ARG A 143 -19.48 -21.83 -19.27
CA ARG A 143 -18.17 -21.84 -18.63
C ARG A 143 -18.17 -22.92 -17.55
N ALA A 144 -17.42 -23.99 -17.82
CA ALA A 144 -17.40 -25.18 -16.97
C ALA A 144 -16.10 -25.24 -16.16
N ALA A 145 -16.23 -25.58 -14.88
CA ALA A 145 -15.09 -25.95 -14.05
C ALA A 145 -14.32 -27.12 -14.68
N ARG A 146 -12.99 -27.05 -14.66
CA ARG A 146 -12.09 -28.09 -15.20
C ARG A 146 -11.17 -28.63 -14.13
N ALA A 147 -11.75 -29.42 -13.22
CA ALA A 147 -10.99 -30.02 -12.11
C ALA A 147 -10.00 -31.11 -12.50
N ASP A 148 -9.99 -31.46 -13.77
CA ASP A 148 -9.01 -32.31 -14.40
C ASP A 148 -7.77 -31.54 -14.92
N LEU A 149 -7.81 -30.21 -14.96
CA LEU A 149 -6.74 -29.36 -15.48
C LEU A 149 -6.02 -28.61 -14.35
N LEU A 150 -4.74 -28.30 -14.58
CA LEU A 150 -3.88 -27.56 -13.64
C LEU A 150 -3.98 -26.03 -13.79
N SER A 151 -4.58 -25.55 -14.87
CA SER A 151 -4.81 -24.12 -15.10
C SER A 151 -6.23 -23.77 -14.66
N PRO A 152 -6.44 -22.60 -14.05
CA PRO A 152 -7.78 -22.14 -13.70
C PRO A 152 -8.71 -22.08 -14.90
N ALA A 153 -9.99 -22.31 -14.68
CA ALA A 153 -11.01 -22.25 -15.72
C ALA A 153 -12.12 -21.29 -15.32
N ALA A 154 -12.66 -20.56 -16.30
CA ALA A 154 -13.87 -19.77 -16.09
C ALA A 154 -15.04 -20.67 -15.70
N GLN A 155 -15.87 -20.21 -14.76
CA GLN A 155 -17.01 -20.98 -14.24
C GLN A 155 -18.27 -20.13 -14.24
N ASP A 156 -19.41 -20.70 -14.59
CA ASP A 156 -20.68 -19.99 -14.54
C ASP A 156 -21.18 -19.83 -13.10
N TYR A 157 -21.75 -18.66 -12.82
CA TYR A 157 -22.48 -18.35 -11.59
C TYR A 157 -23.77 -17.61 -11.92
N VAL A 158 -24.77 -17.77 -11.05
CA VAL A 158 -26.12 -17.22 -11.27
C VAL A 158 -26.36 -15.86 -10.60
N SER A 159 -25.49 -15.45 -9.68
CA SER A 159 -25.49 -14.12 -9.05
C SER A 159 -24.10 -13.83 -8.47
N GLN A 160 -23.89 -12.60 -8.00
CA GLN A 160 -22.65 -12.22 -7.32
C GLN A 160 -22.49 -12.98 -6.00
N GLY A 161 -23.58 -13.12 -5.25
CA GLY A 161 -23.68 -13.94 -4.05
C GLY A 161 -23.23 -15.38 -4.30
N HIS A 162 -23.67 -16.01 -5.38
CA HIS A 162 -23.21 -17.35 -5.74
C HIS A 162 -21.69 -17.42 -5.97
N LEU A 163 -21.10 -16.45 -6.67
CA LEU A 163 -19.64 -16.36 -6.87
C LEU A 163 -18.91 -16.23 -5.52
N TYR A 164 -19.30 -15.26 -4.68
CA TYR A 164 -18.64 -15.00 -3.41
C TYR A 164 -18.83 -16.11 -2.37
N HIS A 165 -20.01 -16.72 -2.31
CA HIS A 165 -20.26 -17.93 -1.50
C HIS A 165 -19.35 -19.08 -1.96
N GLY A 166 -19.15 -19.23 -3.27
CA GLY A 166 -18.16 -20.16 -3.85
C GLY A 166 -16.73 -19.87 -3.37
N ILE A 167 -16.31 -18.61 -3.42
CA ILE A 167 -14.98 -18.15 -2.98
C ILE A 167 -14.75 -18.47 -1.50
N ILE A 168 -15.68 -18.12 -0.60
CA ILE A 168 -15.48 -18.38 0.85
C ILE A 168 -15.47 -19.87 1.17
N ASN A 169 -16.30 -20.67 0.50
CA ASN A 169 -16.29 -22.13 0.63
C ASN A 169 -14.94 -22.71 0.15
N GLY A 170 -14.40 -22.18 -0.94
CA GLY A 170 -13.06 -22.51 -1.43
C GLY A 170 -11.96 -22.19 -0.42
N ILE A 171 -11.99 -20.98 0.17
CA ILE A 171 -11.05 -20.58 1.23
C ILE A 171 -11.11 -21.57 2.40
N ILE A 172 -12.30 -21.88 2.91
CA ILE A 172 -12.49 -22.81 4.04
C ILE A 172 -11.93 -24.19 3.72
N ARG A 173 -12.20 -24.71 2.51
CA ARG A 173 -11.70 -26.01 2.05
C ARG A 173 -10.17 -26.05 2.00
N LEU A 174 -9.54 -25.02 1.43
CA LEU A 174 -8.09 -24.93 1.33
C LEU A 174 -7.44 -24.80 2.72
N VAL A 175 -8.04 -24.02 3.61
CA VAL A 175 -7.59 -23.91 5.01
C VAL A 175 -7.68 -25.25 5.74
N GLY A 176 -8.76 -26.02 5.53
CA GLY A 176 -8.89 -27.38 6.07
C GLY A 176 -7.81 -28.35 5.59
N THR A 177 -7.20 -28.09 4.43
CA THR A 177 -6.15 -28.95 3.83
C THR A 177 -4.74 -28.49 4.21
N CYS A 178 -4.49 -27.18 4.27
CA CYS A 178 -3.15 -26.60 4.33
C CYS A 178 -2.86 -25.77 5.60
N SER A 179 -3.85 -25.58 6.48
CA SER A 179 -3.89 -24.62 7.60
C SER A 179 -4.02 -23.14 7.18
N GLU A 180 -4.64 -22.34 8.04
CA GLU A 180 -4.94 -20.93 7.79
C GLU A 180 -3.69 -20.09 7.51
N LYS A 181 -2.63 -20.29 8.30
CA LYS A 181 -1.34 -19.59 8.12
C LYS A 181 -0.68 -19.85 6.77
N LYS A 182 -0.94 -20.99 6.13
CA LYS A 182 -0.41 -21.25 4.79
C LYS A 182 -1.27 -20.62 3.71
N ILE A 183 -2.54 -20.34 3.95
CA ILE A 183 -3.42 -19.70 2.97
C ILE A 183 -3.25 -18.18 3.03
N PHE A 184 -3.35 -17.59 4.22
CA PHE A 184 -3.17 -16.16 4.46
C PHE A 184 -1.71 -15.81 4.70
N VAL A 185 -0.94 -15.69 3.61
CA VAL A 185 0.51 -15.43 3.63
C VAL A 185 0.88 -13.98 3.36
N GLY A 186 -0.05 -13.19 2.83
CA GLY A 186 0.17 -11.79 2.52
C GLY A 186 0.24 -10.91 3.76
N HIS A 187 1.07 -9.87 3.71
CA HIS A 187 1.23 -8.94 4.82
C HIS A 187 0.11 -7.91 4.86
N ALA A 188 -0.40 -7.63 6.06
CA ALA A 188 -1.43 -6.63 6.29
C ALA A 188 -1.00 -5.21 5.84
N ASP A 189 0.30 -4.92 5.78
CA ASP A 189 0.82 -3.63 5.31
C ASP A 189 0.74 -3.44 3.80
N ALA A 190 0.53 -4.51 3.02
CA ALA A 190 0.23 -4.40 1.59
C ALA A 190 -1.25 -4.07 1.32
N GLN A 191 -2.12 -4.21 2.32
CA GLN A 191 -3.56 -3.95 2.21
C GLN A 191 -3.93 -2.51 2.52
N VAL A 192 -5.02 -2.04 1.93
CA VAL A 192 -5.57 -0.70 2.17
C VAL A 192 -6.58 -0.72 3.31
N GLY A 193 -6.67 0.38 4.06
CA GLY A 193 -7.62 0.55 5.15
C GLY A 193 -8.18 1.96 5.23
N ALA A 194 -8.80 2.27 6.37
CA ALA A 194 -9.42 3.57 6.65
C ALA A 194 -8.45 4.77 6.54
N ALA A 195 -7.15 4.53 6.70
CA ALA A 195 -6.12 5.56 6.58
C ALA A 195 -5.95 6.04 5.13
N GLU A 196 -5.96 5.11 4.17
CA GLU A 196 -5.85 5.43 2.75
C GLU A 196 -7.21 5.91 2.21
N PHE A 197 -8.28 5.19 2.53
CA PHE A 197 -9.62 5.48 2.05
C PHE A 197 -10.61 5.52 3.21
N GLY A 198 -11.24 6.66 3.44
CA GLY A 198 -12.28 6.84 4.45
C GLY A 198 -13.62 6.17 4.10
N LEU A 199 -13.59 4.98 3.51
CA LEU A 199 -14.76 4.19 3.14
C LEU A 199 -15.25 3.41 4.38
N PRO A 200 -16.48 3.69 4.87
CA PRO A 200 -17.07 2.88 5.92
C PRO A 200 -17.16 1.41 5.47
N GLY A 201 -16.82 0.48 6.36
CA GLY A 201 -16.77 -0.95 6.02
C GLY A 201 -15.43 -1.43 5.45
N LEU A 202 -14.47 -0.55 5.15
CA LEU A 202 -13.15 -0.97 4.69
C LEU A 202 -12.26 -1.46 5.85
N PHE A 203 -11.73 -2.67 5.72
CA PHE A 203 -10.81 -3.26 6.68
C PHE A 203 -9.81 -4.21 6.01
N LYS A 204 -8.75 -4.54 6.75
CA LYS A 204 -7.73 -5.52 6.34
C LYS A 204 -8.22 -6.95 6.58
N VAL A 205 -8.04 -7.82 5.59
CA VAL A 205 -8.36 -9.25 5.63
C VAL A 205 -7.11 -10.03 6.00
N THR A 206 -7.15 -10.82 7.08
CA THR A 206 -5.96 -11.52 7.62
C THR A 206 -6.20 -13.00 7.90
N ASP A 207 -7.44 -13.45 7.83
CA ASP A 207 -7.88 -14.79 8.24
C ASP A 207 -9.24 -15.13 7.61
N VAL A 208 -9.73 -16.36 7.85
CA VAL A 208 -11.03 -16.80 7.32
C VAL A 208 -12.18 -15.95 7.85
N ALA A 209 -12.10 -15.49 9.10
CA ALA A 209 -13.18 -14.72 9.73
C ALA A 209 -13.34 -13.33 9.07
N SER A 210 -12.23 -12.64 8.84
CA SER A 210 -12.20 -11.36 8.14
C SER A 210 -12.52 -11.51 6.65
N ALA A 211 -12.10 -12.59 5.99
CA ALA A 211 -12.49 -12.88 4.61
C ALA A 211 -14.00 -13.11 4.47
N ARG A 212 -14.58 -13.90 5.39
CA ARG A 212 -16.04 -14.10 5.48
C ARG A 212 -16.77 -12.78 5.66
N ARG A 213 -16.32 -11.94 6.61
CA ARG A 213 -16.92 -10.63 6.85
C ARG A 213 -16.86 -9.74 5.61
N ALA A 214 -15.76 -9.80 4.85
CA ALA A 214 -15.60 -8.98 3.64
C ALA A 214 -16.61 -9.39 2.57
N ILE A 215 -16.78 -10.69 2.38
CA ILE A 215 -17.78 -11.26 1.47
C ILE A 215 -19.20 -10.95 1.92
N GLU A 216 -19.51 -11.08 3.21
CA GLU A 216 -20.81 -10.71 3.75
C GLU A 216 -21.11 -9.22 3.53
N GLU A 217 -20.14 -8.32 3.72
CA GLU A 217 -20.30 -6.90 3.45
C GLU A 217 -20.66 -6.64 1.98
N ILE A 218 -19.92 -7.26 1.05
CA ILE A 218 -20.15 -7.10 -0.40
C ILE A 218 -21.55 -7.62 -0.79
N VAL A 219 -21.90 -8.84 -0.36
CA VAL A 219 -23.18 -9.47 -0.72
C VAL A 219 -24.37 -8.73 -0.07
N ILE A 220 -24.25 -8.26 1.17
CA ILE A 220 -25.33 -7.52 1.85
C ILE A 220 -25.55 -6.15 1.20
N GLN A 221 -24.48 -5.44 0.82
CA GLN A 221 -24.60 -4.13 0.17
C GLN A 221 -25.19 -4.25 -1.24
N GLY A 222 -24.71 -5.20 -2.05
CA GLY A 222 -25.25 -5.46 -3.39
C GLY A 222 -26.67 -6.03 -3.37
N GLU A 223 -26.81 -7.28 -2.93
CA GLU A 223 -28.03 -8.08 -3.04
C GLU A 223 -29.02 -7.89 -1.86
N GLY A 224 -28.57 -7.42 -0.70
CA GLY A 224 -29.43 -7.29 0.49
C GLY A 224 -29.84 -8.62 1.14
N ALA A 225 -29.10 -9.70 0.90
CA ALA A 225 -29.34 -11.03 1.47
C ALA A 225 -28.40 -11.32 2.66
N PRO A 226 -28.81 -12.10 3.68
CA PRO A 226 -30.08 -12.82 3.84
C PRO A 226 -31.19 -12.03 4.58
N ALA A 227 -30.94 -10.80 5.01
CA ALA A 227 -31.92 -9.95 5.67
C ALA A 227 -32.30 -8.80 4.74
N HIS A 228 -33.52 -8.83 4.18
CA HIS A 228 -34.06 -7.78 3.31
C HIS A 228 -33.60 -6.38 3.75
N SER A 229 -32.62 -5.84 3.02
CA SER A 229 -32.01 -4.56 3.35
C SER A 229 -32.61 -3.48 2.46
N GLU A 230 -33.39 -2.59 3.06
CA GLU A 230 -33.92 -1.39 2.39
C GLU A 230 -32.80 -0.49 1.85
N THR A 231 -31.56 -0.68 2.31
CA THR A 231 -30.39 0.09 1.89
C THR A 231 -29.50 -0.61 0.87
N SER A 232 -29.85 -1.81 0.39
CA SER A 232 -29.10 -2.54 -0.66
C SER A 232 -29.14 -1.84 -2.02
N HIS A 233 -28.20 -2.18 -2.91
CA HIS A 233 -28.17 -1.66 -4.28
C HIS A 233 -29.46 -2.02 -5.00
N TYR A 234 -29.89 -3.29 -4.93
CA TYR A 234 -31.16 -3.75 -5.49
C TYR A 234 -32.35 -2.90 -5.04
N ALA A 235 -32.50 -2.67 -3.72
CA ALA A 235 -33.60 -1.88 -3.18
C ALA A 235 -33.56 -0.42 -3.66
N ARG A 236 -32.37 0.19 -3.74
CA ARG A 236 -32.19 1.56 -4.24
C ARG A 236 -32.51 1.67 -5.72
N PHE A 237 -32.05 0.75 -6.56
CA PHE A 237 -32.41 0.73 -7.99
C PHE A 237 -33.92 0.52 -8.17
N ALA A 238 -34.54 -0.34 -7.37
CA ALA A 238 -35.98 -0.57 -7.41
C ALA A 238 -36.77 0.71 -7.04
N ALA A 239 -36.32 1.42 -6.01
CA ALA A 239 -36.91 2.70 -5.61
C ALA A 239 -36.82 3.76 -6.73
N ILE A 240 -35.64 3.90 -7.35
CA ILE A 240 -35.43 4.81 -8.49
C ILE A 240 -36.35 4.44 -9.66
N LYS A 241 -36.44 3.15 -9.99
CA LYS A 241 -37.28 2.66 -11.09
C LYS A 241 -38.77 2.94 -10.84
N ASN A 242 -39.25 2.71 -9.62
CA ASN A 242 -40.64 2.97 -9.26
C ASN A 242 -40.98 4.47 -9.36
N GLU A 243 -40.09 5.34 -8.86
CA GLU A 243 -40.29 6.78 -8.96
C GLU A 243 -40.24 7.25 -10.42
N LEU A 244 -39.28 6.77 -11.22
CA LEU A 244 -39.20 7.06 -12.65
C LEU A 244 -40.50 6.66 -13.39
N ALA A 245 -41.04 5.47 -13.10
CA ALA A 245 -42.27 4.99 -13.71
C ALA A 245 -43.47 5.89 -13.36
N ALA A 246 -43.60 6.30 -12.09
CA ALA A 246 -44.64 7.21 -11.65
C ALA A 246 -44.53 8.58 -12.34
N MET A 247 -43.31 9.10 -12.49
CA MET A 247 -43.06 10.39 -13.15
C MET A 247 -43.33 10.33 -14.66
N LYS A 248 -42.94 9.24 -15.34
CA LYS A 248 -43.28 9.03 -16.76
C LYS A 248 -44.78 8.83 -16.98
N ALA A 249 -45.49 8.21 -16.03
CA ALA A 249 -46.94 8.13 -16.08
C ALA A 249 -47.60 9.51 -15.94
N ALA A 250 -47.06 10.38 -15.09
CA ALA A 250 -47.54 11.75 -14.92
C ALA A 250 -47.22 12.64 -16.14
N ARG A 251 -46.03 12.50 -16.73
CA ARG A 251 -45.62 13.21 -17.94
C ARG A 251 -44.89 12.26 -18.90
N PRO A 252 -45.55 11.72 -19.93
CA PRO A 252 -44.93 10.77 -20.86
C PRO A 252 -43.71 11.30 -21.63
N ALA A 253 -43.60 12.63 -21.78
CA ALA A 253 -42.45 13.29 -22.41
C ALA A 253 -41.28 13.57 -21.44
N PHE A 254 -41.37 13.12 -20.18
CA PHE A 254 -40.29 13.26 -19.21
C PHE A 254 -39.13 12.34 -19.53
N GLU A 255 -37.98 12.94 -19.85
CA GLU A 255 -36.71 12.24 -20.02
C GLU A 255 -35.67 12.77 -19.02
N PRO A 256 -35.21 11.95 -18.05
CA PRO A 256 -34.32 12.38 -16.98
C PRO A 256 -32.85 12.47 -17.39
N ALA A 257 -32.49 11.85 -18.51
CA ALA A 257 -31.12 11.75 -18.99
C ALA A 257 -30.96 12.46 -20.35
N ARG A 258 -29.73 12.86 -20.64
CA ARG A 258 -29.27 13.21 -21.98
C ARG A 258 -29.12 11.93 -22.79
N ASP A 259 -29.26 12.04 -24.11
CA ASP A 259 -29.11 10.93 -25.04
C ASP A 259 -27.62 10.61 -25.29
N ALA A 260 -26.90 10.25 -24.22
CA ALA A 260 -25.50 9.87 -24.31
C ALA A 260 -25.35 8.55 -25.07
N ALA A 261 -24.42 8.50 -26.01
CA ALA A 261 -24.19 7.38 -26.91
C ALA A 261 -24.03 6.06 -26.14
N SER A 262 -24.59 4.97 -26.64
CA SER A 262 -24.30 3.64 -26.09
C SER A 262 -22.95 3.15 -26.62
N ASN A 263 -22.10 2.57 -25.76
CA ASN A 263 -20.74 2.13 -26.09
C ASN A 263 -19.95 3.14 -26.94
N PRO A 264 -19.70 4.36 -26.42
CA PRO A 264 -18.99 5.36 -27.20
C PRO A 264 -17.55 4.92 -27.50
N THR A 265 -17.01 5.34 -28.63
CA THR A 265 -15.63 5.06 -29.01
C THR A 265 -14.95 6.23 -29.72
N LEU A 266 -13.63 6.34 -29.53
CA LEU A 266 -12.77 7.27 -30.26
C LEU A 266 -12.26 6.68 -31.59
N LEU A 267 -12.59 5.42 -31.89
CA LEU A 267 -12.24 4.80 -33.18
C LEU A 267 -13.11 5.40 -34.29
N ALA A 268 -12.45 5.93 -35.32
CA ALA A 268 -13.14 6.45 -36.50
C ALA A 268 -13.86 5.34 -37.29
N GLU A 269 -13.22 4.18 -37.43
CA GLU A 269 -13.79 2.96 -38.01
C GLU A 269 -14.11 1.98 -36.88
N ALA A 270 -15.32 2.07 -36.36
CA ALA A 270 -15.76 1.26 -35.24
C ALA A 270 -16.58 0.03 -35.70
N PRO A 271 -16.47 -1.11 -34.99
CA PRO A 271 -17.46 -2.18 -35.06
C PRO A 271 -18.90 -1.69 -34.82
N ALA A 272 -19.89 -2.43 -35.33
CA ALA A 272 -21.29 -2.02 -35.35
C ALA A 272 -21.93 -1.87 -33.95
N ASP A 273 -21.34 -2.46 -32.92
CA ASP A 273 -21.78 -2.42 -31.52
C ASP A 273 -21.19 -1.24 -30.72
N LEU A 274 -20.37 -0.40 -31.37
CA LEU A 274 -19.79 0.82 -30.83
C LEU A 274 -20.34 2.06 -31.54
N THR A 275 -20.45 3.17 -30.80
CA THR A 275 -20.88 4.47 -31.33
C THR A 275 -19.68 5.41 -31.49
N PRO A 276 -19.24 5.74 -32.72
CA PRO A 276 -18.13 6.67 -32.92
C PRO A 276 -18.43 8.09 -32.43
N ILE A 277 -17.46 8.71 -31.76
CA ILE A 277 -17.47 10.14 -31.43
C ILE A 277 -16.78 10.89 -32.57
N ALA A 278 -17.59 11.44 -33.49
CA ALA A 278 -17.14 12.18 -34.66
C ALA A 278 -16.84 13.66 -34.38
N ASP A 279 -17.48 14.27 -33.37
CA ASP A 279 -17.19 15.66 -33.01
C ASP A 279 -15.80 15.79 -32.40
N GLN A 280 -15.02 16.74 -32.94
CA GLN A 280 -13.62 16.89 -32.56
C GLN A 280 -13.44 17.42 -31.12
N THR A 281 -14.36 18.26 -30.64
CA THR A 281 -14.29 18.78 -29.27
C THR A 281 -14.67 17.67 -28.29
N ALA A 282 -15.75 16.95 -28.55
CA ALA A 282 -16.18 15.81 -27.75
C ALA A 282 -15.11 14.72 -27.69
N ALA A 283 -14.49 14.37 -28.82
CA ALA A 283 -13.41 13.38 -28.88
C ALA A 283 -12.23 13.76 -27.97
N LYS A 284 -11.81 15.03 -27.96
CA LYS A 284 -10.73 15.51 -27.08
C LYS A 284 -11.11 15.52 -25.60
N VAL A 285 -12.37 15.83 -25.28
CA VAL A 285 -12.87 15.79 -23.89
C VAL A 285 -12.94 14.34 -23.39
N VAL A 286 -13.39 13.41 -24.23
CA VAL A 286 -13.43 11.99 -23.91
C VAL A 286 -12.02 11.40 -23.79
N ASP A 287 -11.08 11.78 -24.66
CA ASP A 287 -9.68 11.40 -24.54
C ASP A 287 -9.03 11.91 -23.24
N LEU A 288 -9.28 13.18 -22.88
CA LEU A 288 -8.85 13.74 -21.59
C LEU A 288 -9.39 12.91 -20.42
N GLY A 289 -10.68 12.55 -20.43
CA GLY A 289 -11.25 11.75 -19.35
C GLY A 289 -10.71 10.32 -19.29
N ASN A 290 -10.49 9.67 -20.43
CA ASN A 290 -9.80 8.38 -20.47
C ASN A 290 -8.37 8.48 -19.93
N ALA A 291 -7.65 9.57 -20.23
CA ALA A 291 -6.32 9.81 -19.71
C ALA A 291 -6.30 10.09 -18.20
N ILE A 292 -7.27 10.83 -17.66
CA ILE A 292 -7.46 11.03 -16.22
C ILE A 292 -7.79 9.70 -15.53
N TYR A 293 -8.68 8.91 -16.13
CA TYR A 293 -9.02 7.57 -15.62
C TYR A 293 -7.80 6.65 -15.60
N ALA A 294 -7.00 6.62 -16.67
CA ALA A 294 -5.76 5.85 -16.71
C ALA A 294 -4.73 6.31 -15.67
N LEU A 295 -4.61 7.63 -15.46
CA LEU A 295 -3.76 8.19 -14.41
C LEU A 295 -4.27 7.80 -13.01
N MET A 296 -5.58 7.86 -12.78
CA MET A 296 -6.21 7.43 -11.53
C MET A 296 -5.91 5.95 -11.24
N MET A 297 -6.07 5.07 -12.23
CA MET A 297 -5.76 3.66 -12.09
C MET A 297 -4.29 3.43 -11.77
N ARG A 298 -3.38 4.19 -12.40
CA ARG A 298 -1.94 4.12 -12.13
C ARG A 298 -1.58 4.61 -10.72
N THR A 299 -2.26 5.65 -10.23
CA THR A 299 -2.10 6.12 -8.85
C THR A 299 -2.63 5.08 -7.85
N LEU A 300 -3.83 4.53 -8.09
CA LEU A 300 -4.39 3.45 -7.27
C LEU A 300 -3.47 2.23 -7.24
N ALA A 301 -2.87 1.85 -8.37
CA ALA A 301 -1.91 0.75 -8.42
C ALA A 301 -0.70 0.96 -7.48
N GLN A 302 -0.26 2.22 -7.26
CA GLN A 302 0.76 2.52 -6.25
C GLN A 302 0.21 2.36 -4.83
N VAL A 303 -1.01 2.83 -4.57
CA VAL A 303 -1.66 2.70 -3.25
C VAL A 303 -1.85 1.24 -2.87
N PHE A 304 -2.13 0.36 -3.83
CA PHE A 304 -2.25 -1.08 -3.62
C PHE A 304 -0.92 -1.84 -3.76
N SER A 305 0.24 -1.14 -3.76
CA SER A 305 1.54 -1.79 -3.91
C SER A 305 1.77 -2.94 -2.92
N PRO A 306 2.12 -4.16 -3.39
CA PRO A 306 2.53 -5.26 -2.52
C PRO A 306 3.77 -4.92 -1.68
N ALA A 307 4.64 -4.04 -2.19
CA ALA A 307 5.77 -3.52 -1.44
C ALA A 307 5.28 -2.38 -0.51
N PRO A 308 5.56 -2.44 0.80
CA PRO A 308 5.08 -1.43 1.74
C PRO A 308 5.66 -0.05 1.40
N LEU A 309 4.77 0.92 1.19
CA LEU A 309 5.13 2.33 1.04
C LEU A 309 5.14 3.02 2.40
N PRO A 310 5.96 4.08 2.59
CA PRO A 310 5.79 4.99 3.73
C PRO A 310 4.34 5.44 3.85
N ALA A 311 3.77 5.38 5.06
CA ALA A 311 2.34 5.62 5.27
C ALA A 311 1.85 6.97 4.74
N GLU A 312 2.66 8.02 4.90
CA GLU A 312 2.33 9.36 4.42
C GLU A 312 2.40 9.47 2.89
N LEU A 313 3.34 8.77 2.22
CA LEU A 313 3.35 8.64 0.74
C LEU A 313 2.09 7.92 0.25
N ARG A 314 1.78 6.77 0.86
CA ARG A 314 0.60 5.97 0.51
C ARG A 314 -0.70 6.75 0.66
N THR A 315 -0.86 7.44 1.79
CA THR A 315 -2.02 8.31 2.05
C THR A 315 -2.05 9.49 1.08
N GLY A 316 -0.90 10.08 0.76
CA GLY A 316 -0.76 11.15 -0.22
C GLY A 316 -1.24 10.74 -1.62
N LEU A 317 -0.86 9.54 -2.05
CA LEU A 317 -1.27 8.92 -3.32
C LEU A 317 -2.78 8.57 -3.29
N ALA A 318 -3.29 8.05 -2.18
CA ALA A 318 -4.72 7.75 -2.03
C ALA A 318 -5.60 9.00 -2.15
N VAL A 319 -5.19 10.11 -1.50
CA VAL A 319 -5.85 11.42 -1.70
C VAL A 319 -5.74 11.85 -3.17
N GLY A 320 -4.59 11.67 -3.81
CA GLY A 320 -4.42 11.99 -5.24
C GLY A 320 -5.37 11.21 -6.14
N SER A 321 -5.56 9.91 -5.90
CA SER A 321 -6.53 9.09 -6.64
C SER A 321 -7.98 9.57 -6.44
N THR A 322 -8.32 10.03 -5.23
CA THR A 322 -9.63 10.61 -4.91
C THR A 322 -9.86 11.92 -5.66
N GLU A 323 -8.83 12.78 -5.77
CA GLU A 323 -8.91 14.02 -6.55
C GLU A 323 -9.07 13.77 -8.05
N LEU A 324 -8.40 12.74 -8.59
CA LEU A 324 -8.56 12.31 -9.98
C LEU A 324 -9.97 11.79 -10.27
N MET A 325 -10.56 11.06 -9.33
CA MET A 325 -11.96 10.62 -9.43
C MET A 325 -12.92 11.82 -9.52
N TYR A 326 -12.71 12.88 -8.72
CA TYR A 326 -13.53 14.11 -8.84
C TYR A 326 -13.33 14.83 -10.17
N ALA A 327 -12.10 14.88 -10.68
CA ALA A 327 -11.83 15.44 -12.01
C ALA A 327 -12.53 14.61 -13.10
N LEU A 328 -12.44 13.28 -13.02
CA LEU A 328 -13.08 12.35 -13.94
C LEU A 328 -14.59 12.52 -13.97
N GLN A 329 -15.22 12.70 -12.80
CA GLN A 329 -16.66 12.96 -12.71
C GLN A 329 -17.05 14.22 -13.50
N THR A 330 -16.33 15.34 -13.31
CA THR A 330 -16.61 16.57 -14.05
C THR A 330 -16.47 16.37 -15.57
N VAL A 331 -15.42 15.68 -16.00
CA VAL A 331 -15.17 15.41 -17.42
C VAL A 331 -16.22 14.46 -18.00
N GLY A 332 -16.61 13.42 -17.27
CA GLY A 332 -17.65 12.48 -17.67
C GLY A 332 -18.99 13.17 -17.90
N GLU A 333 -19.41 14.02 -16.97
CA GLU A 333 -20.62 14.82 -17.12
C GLU A 333 -20.54 15.81 -18.28
N ALA A 334 -19.38 16.47 -18.45
CA ALA A 334 -19.14 17.38 -19.56
C ALA A 334 -19.23 16.69 -20.92
N ALA A 335 -18.71 15.47 -21.05
CA ALA A 335 -18.79 14.68 -22.28
C ALA A 335 -20.25 14.47 -22.71
N THR A 336 -21.15 14.19 -21.76
CA THR A 336 -22.58 13.99 -22.05
C THR A 336 -23.32 15.24 -22.54
N LYS A 337 -22.71 16.42 -22.44
CA LYS A 337 -23.24 17.69 -22.97
C LYS A 337 -22.74 18.01 -24.39
N LEU A 338 -21.78 17.26 -24.91
CA LEU A 338 -21.17 17.48 -26.21
C LEU A 338 -21.72 16.48 -27.24
N PRO A 339 -21.83 16.84 -28.52
CA PRO A 339 -22.34 15.92 -29.54
C PRO A 339 -21.36 14.76 -29.79
N ALA A 340 -21.85 13.52 -29.90
CA ALA A 340 -21.05 12.42 -30.45
C ALA A 340 -21.08 12.45 -31.98
N GLY A 341 -22.24 12.80 -32.55
CA GLY A 341 -22.59 12.59 -33.96
C GLY A 341 -23.87 11.77 -34.06
N GLY A 342 -24.59 11.85 -35.18
CA GLY A 342 -25.81 11.05 -35.40
C GLY A 342 -27.01 11.35 -34.49
N GLY A 343 -26.98 12.47 -33.74
CA GLY A 343 -28.08 12.91 -32.85
C GLY A 343 -27.83 12.65 -31.36
N ALA A 344 -26.91 11.75 -31.01
CA ALA A 344 -26.55 11.44 -29.63
C ALA A 344 -25.47 12.39 -29.08
N SER A 345 -25.39 12.53 -27.76
CA SER A 345 -24.26 13.15 -27.07
C SER A 345 -23.15 12.14 -26.77
N ALA A 346 -21.94 12.63 -26.52
CA ALA A 346 -20.79 11.78 -26.23
C ALA A 346 -20.84 11.21 -24.80
N GLY A 347 -19.92 10.31 -24.51
CA GLY A 347 -19.72 9.76 -23.17
C GLY A 347 -18.32 9.16 -23.04
N LEU A 348 -17.88 8.97 -21.81
CA LEU A 348 -16.57 8.37 -21.56
C LEU A 348 -16.55 6.89 -21.93
N THR A 349 -15.44 6.44 -22.52
CA THR A 349 -15.29 5.04 -22.92
C THR A 349 -14.70 4.18 -21.80
N PHE A 350 -14.05 4.81 -20.80
CA PHE A 350 -13.25 4.15 -19.76
C PHE A 350 -12.16 3.25 -20.35
N SER A 351 -11.61 3.63 -21.50
CA SER A 351 -10.55 2.86 -22.13
C SER A 351 -9.23 3.08 -21.42
N LEU A 352 -8.50 1.99 -21.19
CA LEU A 352 -7.19 2.02 -20.55
C LEU A 352 -6.07 1.78 -21.57
N PRO A 353 -4.89 2.38 -21.37
CA PRO A 353 -3.70 1.96 -22.10
C PRO A 353 -3.36 0.50 -21.76
N ARG A 354 -2.58 -0.17 -22.62
CA ARG A 354 -2.13 -1.56 -22.40
C ARG A 354 -1.49 -1.81 -21.04
N SER A 355 -0.95 -0.77 -20.41
CA SER A 355 -0.48 -0.80 -19.03
C SER A 355 -0.94 0.46 -18.29
N ALA A 356 -1.81 0.28 -17.30
CA ALA A 356 -2.16 1.26 -16.27
C ALA A 356 -1.75 0.79 -14.86
N GLY A 357 -0.83 -0.18 -14.79
CA GLY A 357 -0.38 -0.82 -13.55
C GLY A 357 0.69 -0.03 -12.80
N GLN A 358 1.40 -0.72 -11.91
CA GLN A 358 2.42 -0.13 -11.05
C GLN A 358 3.56 0.53 -11.84
N LEU A 359 4.10 1.59 -11.25
CA LEU A 359 5.29 2.27 -11.73
C LEU A 359 6.45 1.80 -10.85
N VAL A 360 7.67 2.05 -11.32
CA VAL A 360 8.84 1.89 -10.46
C VAL A 360 8.70 2.87 -9.29
N GLN A 361 8.75 2.35 -8.06
CA GLN A 361 8.40 3.13 -6.87
C GLN A 361 9.28 4.38 -6.69
N SER A 362 10.55 4.29 -7.10
CA SER A 362 11.53 5.38 -7.05
C SER A 362 11.45 6.39 -8.20
N CYS A 363 10.37 6.41 -8.97
CA CYS A 363 10.02 7.59 -9.77
C CYS A 363 8.51 7.77 -9.91
N ALA A 364 7.73 7.03 -9.13
CA ALA A 364 6.29 6.92 -9.34
C ALA A 364 5.63 8.30 -9.16
N SER A 365 5.93 9.01 -8.07
CA SER A 365 5.37 10.33 -7.79
C SER A 365 5.79 11.38 -8.83
N GLN A 366 7.01 11.31 -9.36
CA GLN A 366 7.48 12.20 -10.42
C GLN A 366 6.67 11.98 -11.71
N ILE A 367 6.59 10.73 -12.19
CA ILE A 367 5.85 10.40 -13.41
C ILE A 367 4.36 10.75 -13.25
N LEU A 368 3.78 10.53 -12.07
CA LEU A 368 2.42 10.96 -11.77
C LEU A 368 2.29 12.49 -11.82
N SER A 369 3.24 13.24 -11.28
CA SER A 369 3.29 14.71 -11.34
C SER A 369 3.34 15.21 -12.78
N GLU A 370 4.33 14.77 -13.55
CA GLU A 370 4.54 15.13 -14.96
C GLU A 370 3.28 14.88 -15.78
N ARG A 371 2.72 13.67 -15.67
CA ARG A 371 1.50 13.32 -16.40
C ARG A 371 0.30 14.15 -15.94
N THR A 372 0.20 14.48 -14.66
CA THR A 372 -0.90 15.32 -14.16
C THR A 372 -0.79 16.75 -14.71
N ASP A 373 0.43 17.29 -14.83
CA ASP A 373 0.66 18.64 -15.37
C ASP A 373 0.33 18.72 -16.87
N GLU A 374 0.70 17.69 -17.65
CA GLU A 374 0.29 17.57 -19.06
C GLU A 374 -1.24 17.59 -19.20
N LEU A 375 -1.94 16.82 -18.37
CA LEU A 375 -3.41 16.78 -18.38
C LEU A 375 -4.03 18.09 -17.89
N ALA A 376 -3.39 18.78 -16.94
CA ALA A 376 -3.83 20.10 -16.48
C ALA A 376 -3.77 21.14 -17.61
N ALA A 377 -2.67 21.16 -18.38
CA ALA A 377 -2.52 22.04 -19.54
C ALA A 377 -3.55 21.72 -20.63
N ALA A 378 -3.76 20.44 -20.93
CA ALA A 378 -4.78 20.00 -21.89
C ALA A 378 -6.20 20.38 -21.46
N ALA A 379 -6.55 20.15 -20.20
CA ALA A 379 -7.84 20.53 -19.63
C ALA A 379 -8.06 22.05 -19.71
N THR A 380 -7.07 22.85 -19.30
CA THR A 380 -7.13 24.33 -19.37
C THR A 380 -7.33 24.83 -20.80
N ALA A 381 -6.71 24.18 -21.79
CA ALA A 381 -6.91 24.53 -23.18
C ALA A 381 -8.33 24.20 -23.67
N LEU A 382 -8.89 23.07 -23.22
CA LEU A 382 -10.24 22.62 -23.58
C LEU A 382 -11.35 23.38 -22.86
N GLU A 383 -11.11 23.95 -21.67
CA GLU A 383 -12.08 24.75 -20.91
C GLU A 383 -12.67 25.93 -21.70
N ARG A 384 -11.95 26.44 -22.71
CA ARG A 384 -12.47 27.49 -23.61
C ARG A 384 -13.56 27.01 -24.57
N HIS A 385 -13.68 25.70 -24.76
CA HIS A 385 -14.52 25.09 -25.80
C HIS A 385 -15.49 24.03 -25.24
N ALA A 386 -15.35 23.64 -23.97
CA ALA A 386 -16.14 22.61 -23.32
C ALA A 386 -16.41 22.96 -21.84
N PRO A 387 -17.49 22.43 -21.24
CA PRO A 387 -17.89 22.75 -19.86
C PRO A 387 -17.01 22.03 -18.82
N LEU A 388 -15.72 22.36 -18.79
CA LEU A 388 -14.69 21.72 -17.96
C LEU A 388 -14.18 22.63 -16.83
N ALA A 389 -14.93 23.66 -16.47
CA ALA A 389 -14.47 24.73 -15.58
C ALA A 389 -13.82 24.18 -14.29
N GLY A 390 -12.56 24.56 -14.05
CA GLY A 390 -11.81 24.22 -12.85
C GLY A 390 -11.15 22.83 -12.86
N VAL A 391 -11.30 22.04 -13.93
CA VAL A 391 -10.59 20.76 -14.08
C VAL A 391 -9.10 21.00 -14.25
N GLY A 392 -8.70 21.97 -15.08
CA GLY A 392 -7.30 22.31 -15.29
C GLY A 392 -6.62 22.79 -14.01
N GLU A 393 -7.29 23.68 -13.25
CA GLU A 393 -6.78 24.17 -11.97
C GLU A 393 -6.64 23.04 -10.93
N ARG A 394 -7.63 22.13 -10.85
CA ARG A 394 -7.59 20.99 -9.94
C ARG A 394 -6.41 20.08 -10.26
N LEU A 395 -6.22 19.74 -11.53
CA LEU A 395 -5.10 18.90 -11.97
C LEU A 395 -3.76 19.60 -11.71
N ALA A 396 -3.63 20.90 -11.97
CA ALA A 396 -2.40 21.65 -11.68
C ALA A 396 -2.05 21.65 -10.18
N LYS A 397 -3.06 21.78 -9.29
CA LYS A 397 -2.87 21.65 -7.84
C LYS A 397 -2.44 20.23 -7.46
N LEU A 398 -3.01 19.22 -8.09
CA LEU A 398 -2.66 17.83 -7.86
C LEU A 398 -1.24 17.50 -8.36
N ALA A 399 -0.82 18.03 -9.51
CA ALA A 399 0.54 17.89 -10.03
C ALA A 399 1.55 18.37 -8.99
N LYS A 400 1.37 19.60 -8.47
CA LYS A 400 2.20 20.13 -7.37
C LYS A 400 2.19 19.26 -6.10
N ARG A 401 1.08 18.56 -5.82
CA ARG A 401 1.00 17.64 -4.68
C ARG A 401 1.84 16.39 -4.94
N PHE A 402 1.76 15.81 -6.13
CA PHE A 402 2.60 14.67 -6.52
C PHE A 402 4.07 15.07 -6.58
N ASP A 403 4.38 16.25 -7.07
CA ASP A 403 5.72 16.86 -7.04
C ASP A 403 6.25 16.96 -5.60
N GLY A 404 5.47 17.56 -4.69
CA GLY A 404 5.86 17.64 -3.29
C GLY A 404 5.95 16.27 -2.60
N LEU A 405 5.18 15.26 -3.04
CA LEU A 405 5.37 13.87 -2.58
C LEU A 405 6.69 13.30 -3.12
N HIS A 406 7.01 13.56 -4.39
CA HIS A 406 8.31 13.20 -4.95
C HIS A 406 9.44 13.86 -4.14
N ASP A 407 9.43 15.18 -3.94
CA ASP A 407 10.47 15.86 -3.15
C ASP A 407 10.60 15.29 -1.73
N ARG A 408 9.48 15.03 -1.05
CA ARG A 408 9.52 14.49 0.33
C ARG A 408 10.01 13.05 0.43
N TYR A 409 9.85 12.22 -0.60
CA TYR A 409 10.18 10.79 -0.49
C TYR A 409 11.30 10.32 -1.40
N GLU A 410 11.50 10.99 -2.53
CA GLU A 410 12.47 10.64 -3.56
C GLU A 410 13.70 11.52 -3.50
N GLU A 411 13.58 12.79 -3.09
CA GLU A 411 14.74 13.53 -2.62
C GLU A 411 15.28 12.88 -1.34
N HIS A 412 14.43 12.24 -0.51
CA HIS A 412 14.85 11.45 0.64
C HIS A 412 15.38 10.06 0.29
N ILE A 413 15.00 9.44 -0.83
CA ILE A 413 15.62 8.21 -1.34
C ILE A 413 16.91 8.53 -2.09
N ALA A 414 16.98 9.62 -2.87
CA ALA A 414 18.18 10.08 -3.56
C ALA A 414 19.19 10.74 -2.61
N LEU A 415 18.75 11.41 -1.54
CA LEU A 415 19.57 11.78 -0.38
C LEU A 415 19.84 10.55 0.48
N ALA A 416 18.96 9.57 0.64
CA ALA A 416 19.36 8.33 1.31
C ALA A 416 20.43 7.60 0.49
N VAL A 417 20.37 7.59 -0.85
CA VAL A 417 21.36 6.97 -1.74
C VAL A 417 22.65 7.81 -1.84
N ASN A 418 22.57 9.15 -1.95
CA ASN A 418 23.74 10.05 -2.00
C ASN A 418 24.31 10.44 -0.62
N GLU A 419 23.54 10.42 0.46
CA GLU A 419 24.03 10.48 1.85
C GLU A 419 24.48 9.09 2.34
N THR A 420 24.00 7.97 1.79
CA THR A 420 24.71 6.69 1.94
C THR A 420 26.05 6.67 1.20
N ALA A 421 26.22 7.50 0.16
CA ALA A 421 27.52 7.73 -0.49
C ALA A 421 28.36 8.84 0.19
N ARG A 422 27.74 9.76 0.93
CA ARG A 422 28.42 10.73 1.80
C ARG A 422 28.26 10.30 3.24
N VAL A 423 29.19 9.44 3.68
CA VAL A 423 29.59 9.36 5.08
C VAL A 423 29.66 10.79 5.62
N ARG A 424 28.68 11.22 6.43
CA ARG A 424 28.89 12.38 7.30
C ARG A 424 30.15 12.03 8.09
N PRO A 425 31.24 12.81 7.99
CA PRO A 425 32.37 12.58 8.86
C PRO A 425 31.82 12.52 10.28
N ALA A 426 32.31 11.55 11.07
CA ALA A 426 32.00 11.48 12.49
C ALA A 426 32.05 12.90 13.06
N PRO A 427 31.07 13.32 13.88
CA PRO A 427 31.06 14.67 14.44
C PRO A 427 32.45 14.99 14.96
N VAL A 428 33.02 16.12 14.53
CA VAL A 428 34.30 16.58 15.04
C VAL A 428 34.08 16.84 16.54
N ILE A 429 34.50 15.89 17.36
CA ILE A 429 34.45 16.02 18.82
C ILE A 429 35.45 17.12 19.15
N VAL A 430 34.92 18.27 19.58
CA VAL A 430 35.71 19.40 20.05
C VAL A 430 36.15 19.06 21.48
N ASP A 431 37.44 18.81 21.68
CA ASP A 431 37.97 18.38 22.98
C ASP A 431 37.98 19.55 23.98
N ALA A 432 37.59 19.30 25.22
CA ALA A 432 37.83 20.23 26.32
C ALA A 432 39.34 20.22 26.65
N PRO A 433 40.00 21.38 26.81
CA PRO A 433 41.41 21.43 27.15
C PRO A 433 41.69 20.68 28.47
N GLY A 434 42.53 19.65 28.42
CA GLY A 434 43.00 18.91 29.62
C GLY A 434 42.17 17.68 30.04
N ASP A 435 41.31 17.11 29.17
CA ASP A 435 40.62 15.85 29.46
C ASP A 435 41.61 14.67 29.57
N PRO A 436 41.74 13.99 30.73
CA PRO A 436 42.63 12.84 30.91
C PRO A 436 42.25 11.61 30.07
N ASN A 437 41.10 11.63 29.39
CA ASN A 437 40.64 10.58 28.50
C ASN A 437 40.95 10.85 27.02
N VAL A 438 41.68 11.93 26.72
CA VAL A 438 42.14 12.28 25.37
C VAL A 438 43.67 12.36 25.39
N ALA A 439 44.31 11.62 24.48
CA ALA A 439 45.76 11.65 24.33
C ALA A 439 46.15 11.86 22.86
N HIS A 440 47.19 12.67 22.65
CA HIS A 440 47.66 13.08 21.33
C HIS A 440 49.06 12.53 21.06
N ALA A 441 49.25 11.95 19.88
CA ALA A 441 50.54 11.70 19.26
C ALA A 441 50.62 12.46 17.93
N LYS A 442 51.80 12.45 17.30
CA LYS A 442 52.07 13.14 16.03
C LYS A 442 50.99 12.88 14.96
N ASP A 443 50.62 11.61 14.78
CA ASP A 443 49.80 11.15 13.65
C ASP A 443 48.37 10.75 14.08
N ILE A 444 48.02 10.80 15.37
CA ILE A 444 46.74 10.32 15.90
C ILE A 444 46.35 10.94 17.25
N THR A 445 45.07 11.24 17.44
CA THR A 445 44.44 11.45 18.74
C THR A 445 43.65 10.21 19.11
N VAL A 446 43.81 9.69 20.34
CA VAL A 446 43.03 8.59 20.90
C VAL A 446 42.13 9.13 22.01
N ARG A 447 40.85 8.71 22.00
CA ARG A 447 39.84 9.13 22.98
C ARG A 447 39.25 7.92 23.71
N PHE A 448 38.85 8.12 24.95
CA PHE A 448 38.17 7.13 25.77
C PHE A 448 36.88 7.70 26.40
N ASP A 449 35.74 7.04 26.14
CA ASP A 449 34.46 7.35 26.78
C ASP A 449 34.18 6.39 27.93
N MET A 450 34.37 6.89 29.15
CA MET A 450 34.13 6.13 30.38
C MET A 450 32.69 5.63 30.51
N LYS A 451 31.69 6.41 30.06
CA LYS A 451 30.28 6.03 30.19
C LYS A 451 29.91 4.86 29.27
N ARG A 452 30.63 4.70 28.16
CA ARG A 452 30.42 3.59 27.22
C ARG A 452 31.30 2.37 27.48
N CYS A 453 32.31 2.48 28.34
CA CYS A 453 33.22 1.37 28.58
C CYS A 453 32.54 0.22 29.33
N ILE A 454 32.54 -0.98 28.73
CA ILE A 454 32.11 -2.22 29.39
C ILE A 454 33.28 -3.01 29.98
N HIS A 455 34.42 -2.37 30.21
CA HIS A 455 35.63 -3.03 30.74
C HIS A 455 35.94 -4.39 30.09
N SER A 456 35.81 -4.48 28.76
CA SER A 456 36.11 -5.70 28.00
C SER A 456 37.58 -6.12 28.06
N ARG A 457 38.45 -5.22 28.57
CA ARG A 457 39.90 -5.38 28.74
C ARG A 457 40.70 -5.52 27.44
N HIS A 458 40.08 -5.49 26.26
CA HIS A 458 40.80 -5.51 24.97
C HIS A 458 41.92 -4.47 24.93
N CYS A 459 41.67 -3.23 25.36
CA CYS A 459 42.69 -2.18 25.35
C CYS A 459 43.92 -2.48 26.21
N VAL A 460 43.73 -2.90 27.47
CA VAL A 460 44.83 -3.17 28.40
C VAL A 460 45.52 -4.51 28.12
N LEU A 461 44.86 -5.44 27.43
CA LEU A 461 45.43 -6.74 27.06
C LEU A 461 46.17 -6.68 25.71
N GLU A 462 45.63 -5.94 24.74
CA GLU A 462 46.19 -5.85 23.38
C GLU A 462 47.20 -4.70 23.23
N ALA A 463 47.13 -3.67 24.07
CA ALA A 463 48.12 -2.58 24.10
C ALA A 463 48.42 -2.09 25.54
N PRO A 464 49.01 -2.95 26.40
CA PRO A 464 49.31 -2.61 27.81
C PRO A 464 50.29 -1.45 27.99
N LYS A 465 51.13 -1.15 26.98
CA LYS A 465 52.06 -0.01 27.02
C LYS A 465 51.36 1.32 26.71
N VAL A 466 50.25 1.26 25.96
CA VAL A 466 49.41 2.41 25.57
C VAL A 466 48.39 2.70 26.67
N PHE A 467 47.61 1.70 27.10
CA PHE A 467 46.54 1.86 28.08
C PHE A 467 47.00 1.37 29.46
N ARG A 468 47.58 2.27 30.25
CA ARG A 468 48.15 1.98 31.57
C ARG A 468 47.11 2.14 32.68
N ALA A 469 46.25 1.13 32.82
CA ALA A 469 45.25 1.13 33.89
C ALA A 469 45.91 1.21 35.28
N ASN A 470 45.23 1.86 36.23
CA ASN A 470 45.64 1.98 37.64
C ASN A 470 47.01 2.67 37.88
N THR A 471 47.44 3.56 36.97
CA THR A 471 48.67 4.34 37.13
C THR A 471 48.33 5.81 37.45
N PRO A 472 49.02 6.49 38.38
CA PRO A 472 48.84 7.92 38.60
C PRO A 472 49.21 8.75 37.37
N GLY A 473 48.39 9.75 37.01
CA GLY A 473 48.64 10.65 35.88
C GLY A 473 47.98 10.19 34.57
N ASN A 474 48.57 10.59 33.44
CA ASN A 474 48.08 10.20 32.11
C ASN A 474 48.17 8.68 31.95
N TRP A 475 47.09 8.08 31.47
CA TRP A 475 46.97 6.62 31.37
C TRP A 475 46.83 6.13 29.91
N ILE A 476 46.74 7.05 28.94
CA ILE A 476 46.72 6.76 27.50
C ILE A 476 48.01 7.32 26.88
N HIS A 477 48.82 6.44 26.29
CA HIS A 477 50.14 6.73 25.73
C HIS A 477 50.21 6.30 24.26
N PRO A 478 49.61 7.05 23.32
CA PRO A 478 49.55 6.66 21.90
C PRO A 478 50.94 6.51 21.26
N GLU A 479 51.96 7.22 21.75
CA GLU A 479 53.35 7.11 21.31
C GLU A 479 53.99 5.73 21.55
N ALA A 480 53.37 4.89 22.40
CA ALA A 480 53.91 3.59 22.78
C ALA A 480 53.55 2.44 21.82
N ALA A 481 52.84 2.72 20.72
CA ALA A 481 52.48 1.74 19.69
C ALA A 481 52.49 2.36 18.28
N THR A 482 52.48 1.51 17.26
CA THR A 482 52.32 1.95 15.86
C THR A 482 50.89 2.42 15.61
N LEU A 483 50.72 3.30 14.62
CA LEU A 483 49.42 3.83 14.21
C LEU A 483 48.41 2.72 13.89
N ASP A 484 48.82 1.72 13.09
CA ASP A 484 47.96 0.60 12.72
C ASP A 484 47.55 -0.25 13.93
N HIS A 485 48.45 -0.42 14.91
CA HIS A 485 48.14 -1.14 16.15
C HIS A 485 47.11 -0.38 16.99
N LEU A 486 47.24 0.95 17.12
CA LEU A 486 46.27 1.77 17.84
C LEU A 486 44.88 1.70 17.19
N ILE A 487 44.83 1.75 15.87
CA ILE A 487 43.60 1.62 15.09
C ILE A 487 42.98 0.24 15.31
N HIS A 488 43.78 -0.82 15.24
CA HIS A 488 43.33 -2.18 15.52
C HIS A 488 42.70 -2.31 16.92
N VAL A 489 43.38 -1.81 17.95
CA VAL A 489 42.88 -1.83 19.34
C VAL A 489 41.60 -1.00 19.47
N ALA A 490 41.55 0.16 18.81
CA ALA A 490 40.33 0.97 18.77
C ALA A 490 39.18 0.18 18.16
N HIS A 491 39.36 -0.47 17.00
CA HIS A 491 38.36 -1.32 16.31
C HIS A 491 37.91 -2.55 17.10
N ASN A 492 38.77 -3.10 17.94
CA ASN A 492 38.43 -4.21 18.85
C ASN A 492 37.67 -3.78 20.11
N CYS A 493 37.48 -2.47 20.36
CA CYS A 493 36.65 -2.00 21.46
C CYS A 493 35.15 -2.27 21.18
N PRO A 494 34.51 -3.25 21.85
CA PRO A 494 33.18 -3.70 21.47
C PRO A 494 32.08 -2.67 21.71
N SER A 495 32.27 -1.77 22.68
CA SER A 495 31.32 -0.72 22.98
C SER A 495 31.58 0.57 22.20
N GLY A 496 32.67 0.63 21.43
CA GLY A 496 33.16 1.84 20.78
C GLY A 496 33.58 2.94 21.78
N ALA A 497 33.90 2.57 23.03
CA ALA A 497 34.40 3.52 24.02
C ALA A 497 35.78 4.09 23.66
N ILE A 498 36.57 3.37 22.85
CA ILE A 498 37.82 3.87 22.31
C ILE A 498 37.60 4.27 20.87
N THR A 499 37.89 5.53 20.56
CA THR A 499 37.84 6.09 19.20
C THR A 499 39.14 6.81 18.89
N TYR A 500 39.37 7.10 17.61
CA TYR A 500 40.56 7.83 17.18
C TYR A 500 40.24 8.89 16.13
N ALA A 501 41.14 9.88 16.03
CA ALA A 501 41.22 10.79 14.89
C ALA A 501 42.64 10.77 14.33
N ARG A 502 42.80 10.40 13.06
CA ARG A 502 44.10 10.42 12.37
C ARG A 502 44.46 11.83 11.91
N HIS A 503 45.75 12.16 11.96
CA HIS A 503 46.34 13.43 11.51
C HIS A 503 47.28 13.26 10.31
N ASP A 504 47.53 12.02 9.88
CA ASP A 504 48.45 11.68 8.79
C ASP A 504 47.79 11.66 7.40
N GLY A 505 46.53 12.09 7.30
CA GLY A 505 45.74 12.05 6.06
C GLY A 505 45.15 10.68 5.72
N GLY A 506 45.39 9.65 6.54
CA GLY A 506 44.76 8.34 6.39
C GLY A 506 43.25 8.34 6.71
N PRO A 507 42.53 7.25 6.37
CA PRO A 507 41.08 7.18 6.57
C PRO A 507 40.71 7.19 8.06
N GLN A 508 39.74 8.03 8.43
CA GLN A 508 39.11 8.00 9.75
C GLN A 508 38.32 6.71 9.97
N GLU A 509 37.87 6.46 11.19
CA GLU A 509 37.00 5.33 11.50
C GLU A 509 35.76 5.32 10.60
N ARG A 510 35.48 4.18 9.96
CA ARG A 510 34.33 3.98 9.09
C ARG A 510 33.38 2.96 9.70
N ALA A 511 32.10 3.07 9.37
CA ALA A 511 31.14 2.02 9.66
C ALA A 511 31.47 0.74 8.88
N PRO A 512 31.07 -0.45 9.39
CA PRO A 512 31.28 -1.69 8.67
C PRO A 512 30.38 -1.80 7.43
N ASP A 513 30.81 -2.60 6.45
CA ASP A 513 30.02 -2.89 5.24
C ASP A 513 28.77 -3.73 5.52
N VAL A 514 28.77 -4.44 6.65
CA VAL A 514 27.64 -5.25 7.13
C VAL A 514 27.25 -4.79 8.52
N ASN A 515 25.99 -4.42 8.68
CA ASN A 515 25.41 -4.11 9.98
C ASN A 515 25.14 -5.40 10.73
N VAL A 516 25.76 -5.57 11.90
CA VAL A 516 25.63 -6.77 12.71
C VAL A 516 25.23 -6.41 14.14
N VAL A 517 24.26 -7.15 14.67
CA VAL A 517 23.97 -7.21 16.11
C VAL A 517 24.32 -8.61 16.62
N ARG A 518 25.36 -8.70 17.45
CA ARG A 518 25.76 -9.96 18.09
C ARG A 518 25.13 -10.11 19.46
N ILE A 519 24.51 -11.25 19.71
CA ILE A 519 23.90 -11.58 21.00
C ILE A 519 24.95 -12.24 21.87
N ARG A 520 25.40 -11.56 22.94
CA ARG A 520 26.38 -12.15 23.87
C ARG A 520 25.70 -13.03 24.90
N GLU A 521 26.22 -14.24 25.11
CA GLU A 521 25.79 -15.15 26.18
C GLU A 521 25.75 -14.41 27.52
N ASN A 522 24.60 -14.46 28.21
CA ASN A 522 24.37 -13.78 29.50
C ASN A 522 24.68 -12.26 29.51
N GLY A 523 24.84 -11.65 28.34
CA GLY A 523 25.39 -10.30 28.20
C GLY A 523 24.57 -9.40 27.30
N PRO A 524 25.16 -8.27 26.85
CA PRO A 524 24.48 -7.27 26.03
C PRO A 524 24.34 -7.67 24.57
N TYR A 525 23.61 -6.86 23.81
CA TYR A 525 23.71 -6.81 22.36
C TYR A 525 24.96 -6.01 21.98
N ALA A 526 25.86 -6.59 21.19
CA ALA A 526 27.01 -5.88 20.64
C ALA A 526 26.73 -5.51 19.18
N VAL A 527 26.54 -4.22 18.93
CA VAL A 527 26.22 -3.63 17.63
C VAL A 527 27.52 -3.20 16.94
N ASN A 528 27.66 -3.55 15.67
CA ASN A 528 28.67 -3.02 14.76
C ASN A 528 27.97 -2.62 13.46
N ALA A 529 27.72 -1.32 13.28
CA ALA A 529 26.88 -0.78 12.22
C ALA A 529 27.08 0.74 12.10
N ALA A 530 26.57 1.38 11.04
CA ALA A 530 26.40 2.84 11.02
C ALA A 530 25.18 3.23 11.89
N VAL A 531 25.33 3.25 13.22
CA VAL A 531 24.22 3.43 14.16
C VAL A 531 23.81 4.89 14.24
N SER A 532 22.50 5.14 14.11
CA SER A 532 21.84 6.39 14.50
C SER A 532 20.98 6.15 15.74
N MET A 533 21.28 6.84 16.85
CA MET A 533 20.54 6.71 18.11
C MET A 533 20.55 8.05 18.86
N ASN A 534 19.38 8.64 19.09
CA ASN A 534 19.21 9.92 19.81
C ASN A 534 20.19 11.01 19.34
N GLU A 535 20.22 11.26 18.02
CA GLU A 535 21.13 12.21 17.35
C GLU A 535 22.62 11.84 17.35
N ALA A 536 23.04 10.81 18.09
CA ALA A 536 24.41 10.31 18.08
C ALA A 536 24.64 9.34 16.92
N THR A 537 25.77 9.51 16.22
CA THR A 537 26.27 8.55 15.23
C THR A 537 27.38 7.70 15.84
N LEU A 538 27.21 6.38 15.83
CA LEU A 538 28.16 5.42 16.42
C LEU A 538 28.49 4.34 15.39
N THR A 539 29.72 3.83 15.41
CA THR A 539 30.10 2.65 14.62
C THR A 539 29.89 1.35 15.39
N ARG A 540 30.04 1.41 16.71
CA ARG A 540 29.96 0.26 17.62
C ARG A 540 29.30 0.64 18.93
N ALA A 541 28.47 -0.24 19.50
CA ALA A 541 27.81 0.00 20.78
C ALA A 541 27.47 -1.31 21.48
N THR A 542 27.44 -1.30 22.81
CA THR A 542 26.90 -2.41 23.60
C THR A 542 25.62 -1.98 24.31
N LEU A 543 24.50 -2.61 23.98
CA LEU A 543 23.17 -2.23 24.45
C LEU A 543 22.65 -3.24 25.48
N CYS A 544 21.98 -2.71 26.51
CA CYS A 544 21.47 -3.50 27.63
C CYS A 544 20.40 -4.50 27.17
N ARG A 545 20.56 -5.76 27.57
CA ARG A 545 19.60 -6.85 27.33
C ARG A 545 18.91 -7.33 28.60
N CYS A 546 19.47 -7.03 29.78
CA CYS A 546 19.05 -7.57 31.06
C CYS A 546 18.06 -6.68 31.84
N GLY A 547 17.83 -5.45 31.42
CA GLY A 547 16.99 -4.47 32.12
C GLY A 547 17.63 -3.82 33.36
N GLN A 548 18.85 -4.19 33.75
CA GLN A 548 19.47 -3.74 35.01
C GLN A 548 20.51 -2.63 34.88
N SER A 549 20.86 -2.23 33.64
CA SER A 549 21.82 -1.14 33.43
C SER A 549 21.33 0.17 34.05
N LYS A 550 22.24 0.94 34.65
CA LYS A 550 22.00 2.32 35.11
C LYS A 550 22.28 3.34 34.02
N ASN A 551 22.86 2.91 32.90
CA ASN A 551 23.19 3.74 31.74
C ASN A 551 22.38 3.32 30.50
N LYS A 552 21.11 2.93 30.67
CA LYS A 552 20.27 2.52 29.54
C LYS A 552 20.18 3.64 28.50
N PRO A 553 20.16 3.32 27.20
CA PRO A 553 20.09 1.97 26.60
C PRO A 553 21.42 1.20 26.59
N PHE A 554 22.53 1.82 26.98
CA PHE A 554 23.84 1.17 26.98
C PHE A 554 24.00 0.14 28.11
N CYS A 555 24.89 -0.81 27.90
CA CYS A 555 25.30 -1.77 28.92
C CYS A 555 26.41 -1.18 29.80
N ASP A 556 26.30 -1.36 31.11
CA ASP A 556 27.27 -0.96 32.15
C ASP A 556 27.79 -2.17 32.97
N ASN A 557 27.59 -3.39 32.46
CA ASN A 557 27.87 -4.67 33.12
C ASN A 557 27.01 -5.03 34.34
N ALA A 558 25.93 -4.31 34.64
CA ALA A 558 25.01 -4.67 35.73
C ALA A 558 24.44 -6.11 35.60
N HIS A 559 24.44 -6.68 34.39
CA HIS A 559 24.03 -8.06 34.12
C HIS A 559 24.83 -9.12 34.90
N ILE A 560 26.10 -8.86 35.25
CA ILE A 560 26.93 -9.79 36.03
C ILE A 560 26.41 -9.88 37.47
N ALA A 561 26.27 -8.73 38.15
CA ALA A 561 25.74 -8.67 39.51
C ALA A 561 24.29 -9.16 39.58
N ALA A 562 23.50 -8.86 38.54
CA ALA A 562 22.13 -9.33 38.40
C ALA A 562 22.01 -10.83 38.04
N LYS A 563 23.14 -11.53 37.80
CA LYS A 563 23.17 -12.94 37.36
C LYS A 563 22.22 -13.20 36.19
N PHE A 564 22.21 -12.29 35.22
CA PHE A 564 21.34 -12.38 34.06
C PHE A 564 21.65 -13.67 33.28
N ALA A 565 20.63 -14.52 33.12
CA ALA A 565 20.73 -15.77 32.38
C ALA A 565 19.92 -15.69 31.09
N ALA A 566 20.60 -15.69 29.95
CA ALA A 566 19.97 -15.77 28.63
C ALA A 566 20.98 -16.19 27.56
N THR A 567 20.56 -17.16 26.75
CA THR A 567 21.38 -17.68 25.65
C THR A 567 21.83 -16.58 24.69
N GLY A 568 23.08 -16.66 24.25
CA GLY A 568 23.66 -15.96 23.12
C GLY A 568 23.57 -16.76 21.82
N GLU A 569 22.99 -17.96 21.87
CA GLU A 569 22.82 -18.92 20.79
C GLU A 569 21.34 -19.27 20.57
N PRO A 570 20.45 -18.29 20.34
CA PRO A 570 19.06 -18.60 20.02
C PRO A 570 18.95 -19.39 18.71
N GLU A 571 17.83 -20.09 18.54
CA GLU A 571 17.54 -20.83 17.31
C GLU A 571 17.52 -19.90 16.09
N THR A 572 18.00 -20.41 14.95
CA THR A 572 17.93 -19.66 13.70
C THR A 572 16.47 -19.58 13.26
N ILE A 573 16.04 -18.37 12.94
CA ILE A 573 14.74 -18.08 12.34
C ILE A 573 14.98 -17.90 10.85
N ALA A 574 14.22 -18.62 10.03
CA ALA A 574 14.29 -18.47 8.58
C ALA A 574 14.01 -17.01 8.20
N SER A 575 14.88 -16.44 7.36
CA SER A 575 14.79 -15.06 6.89
C SER A 575 15.45 -14.97 5.53
N ASP A 576 14.84 -14.20 4.63
CA ASP A 576 15.38 -13.96 3.30
C ASP A 576 16.73 -13.23 3.36
N PRO A 577 17.59 -13.40 2.34
CA PRO A 577 18.79 -12.58 2.20
C PRO A 577 18.43 -11.09 2.10
N LEU A 578 19.25 -10.23 2.70
CA LEU A 578 19.13 -8.79 2.49
C LEU A 578 19.77 -8.44 1.14
N GLU A 579 19.03 -7.73 0.30
CA GLU A 579 19.55 -7.20 -0.98
C GLU A 579 20.79 -6.30 -0.75
N PHE A 580 20.79 -5.55 0.36
CA PHE A 580 21.91 -4.76 0.84
C PHE A 580 22.14 -5.01 2.34
N ARG A 581 23.40 -5.19 2.76
CA ARG A 581 23.75 -5.67 4.12
C ARG A 581 24.27 -4.58 5.06
N GLY A 582 24.59 -3.39 4.52
CA GLY A 582 25.11 -2.24 5.26
C GLY A 582 24.11 -1.09 5.32
N GLY A 583 24.63 0.15 5.42
CA GLY A 583 23.83 1.38 5.49
C GLY A 583 23.54 1.82 6.92
N GLN A 584 22.76 2.89 7.09
CA GLN A 584 22.40 3.38 8.42
C GLN A 584 21.48 2.38 9.14
N LEU A 585 21.77 2.13 10.41
CA LEU A 585 20.93 1.36 11.32
C LEU A 585 20.41 2.28 12.43
N THR A 586 19.14 2.64 12.36
CA THR A 586 18.48 3.41 13.42
C THR A 586 18.13 2.46 14.55
N ILE A 587 18.56 2.81 15.76
CA ILE A 587 18.21 2.08 16.98
C ILE A 587 17.52 3.06 17.93
N ASP A 588 16.21 2.89 18.08
CA ASP A 588 15.38 3.72 18.94
C ASP A 588 14.99 2.96 20.22
N PRO A 589 15.51 3.33 21.40
CA PRO A 589 15.08 2.77 22.67
C PRO A 589 13.69 3.31 23.03
N LEU A 590 12.64 2.52 22.75
CA LEU A 590 11.28 2.92 23.08
C LEU A 590 11.11 3.12 24.60
N PRO A 591 10.40 4.18 25.06
CA PRO A 591 10.15 4.43 26.48
C PRO A 591 9.59 3.18 27.17
N ASP A 592 10.22 2.77 28.28
CA ASP A 592 9.83 1.58 29.05
C ASP A 592 9.72 0.28 28.23
N GLY A 593 10.35 0.25 27.06
CA GLY A 593 10.10 -0.72 26.01
C GLY A 593 11.36 -1.31 25.37
N PRO A 594 11.18 -2.04 24.26
CA PRO A 594 12.28 -2.69 23.54
C PRO A 594 13.20 -1.68 22.84
N LEU A 595 14.30 -2.19 22.29
CA LEU A 595 15.08 -1.48 21.28
C LEU A 595 14.41 -1.73 19.93
N GLN A 596 13.93 -0.67 19.27
CA GLN A 596 13.39 -0.71 17.93
C GLN A 596 14.52 -0.50 16.93
N LEU A 597 14.76 -1.48 16.08
CA LEU A 597 15.78 -1.46 15.03
C LEU A 597 15.08 -1.16 13.70
N MET A 598 15.64 -0.24 12.92
CA MET A 598 15.18 0.11 11.57
C MET A 598 16.39 0.27 10.65
N GLY A 599 16.41 -0.48 9.55
CA GLY A 599 17.55 -0.57 8.63
C GLY A 599 18.06 -2.01 8.51
N ASN A 600 18.83 -2.28 7.46
CA ASN A 600 19.36 -3.61 7.16
C ASN A 600 20.29 -4.07 8.30
N VAL A 601 20.03 -5.25 8.87
CA VAL A 601 20.85 -5.80 9.95
C VAL A 601 20.84 -7.33 9.97
N GLU A 602 22.01 -7.91 10.23
CA GLU A 602 22.13 -9.32 10.59
C GLU A 602 22.20 -9.47 12.11
N ILE A 603 21.21 -10.15 12.67
CA ILE A 603 21.23 -10.53 14.07
C ILE A 603 21.94 -11.88 14.13
N CYS A 604 23.09 -11.90 14.80
CA CYS A 604 23.95 -13.07 14.90
C CYS A 604 24.07 -13.54 16.35
N ALA A 605 24.26 -14.84 16.50
CA ALA A 605 24.64 -15.43 17.76
C ALA A 605 26.06 -15.00 18.17
N GLY A 606 26.45 -15.28 19.41
CA GLY A 606 27.78 -14.98 19.94
C GLY A 606 28.90 -15.58 19.08
N THR A 607 28.68 -16.79 18.55
CA THR A 607 29.61 -17.50 17.63
C THR A 607 29.71 -16.89 16.23
N GLY A 608 28.80 -15.98 15.85
CA GLY A 608 28.72 -15.39 14.51
C GLY A 608 27.75 -16.08 13.56
N ARG A 609 27.11 -17.19 13.97
CA ARG A 609 26.00 -17.80 13.23
C ARG A 609 24.84 -16.80 13.06
N THR A 610 24.31 -16.67 11.85
CA THR A 610 23.12 -15.84 11.60
C THR A 610 21.90 -16.44 12.30
N VAL A 611 21.29 -15.65 13.18
CA VAL A 611 20.03 -15.98 13.86
C VAL A 611 18.86 -15.54 12.99
N THR A 612 18.91 -14.32 12.45
CA THR A 612 17.93 -13.81 11.47
C THR A 612 18.50 -12.60 10.75
N ARG A 613 17.92 -12.26 9.60
CA ARG A 613 18.16 -11.01 8.86
C ARG A 613 16.89 -10.20 8.90
N ALA A 614 17.01 -8.90 9.16
CA ALA A 614 15.86 -8.03 9.33
C ALA A 614 16.13 -6.62 8.81
N GLN A 615 15.06 -5.94 8.42
CA GLN A 615 15.03 -4.49 8.19
C GLN A 615 14.30 -3.75 9.32
N ASN A 616 13.53 -4.50 10.12
CA ASN A 616 12.81 -4.02 11.28
C ASN A 616 12.80 -5.13 12.36
N ALA A 617 13.21 -4.82 13.58
CA ALA A 617 13.18 -5.77 14.69
C ALA A 617 13.00 -5.07 16.03
N ARG A 618 12.37 -5.76 16.99
CA ARG A 618 12.25 -5.30 18.38
C ARG A 618 13.02 -6.21 19.30
N LEU A 619 14.16 -5.74 19.82
CA LEU A 619 15.00 -6.50 20.74
C LEU A 619 14.59 -6.28 22.21
N CYS A 620 14.55 -7.37 22.98
CA CYS A 620 14.21 -7.34 24.39
C CYS A 620 15.28 -6.59 25.19
N ARG A 621 14.87 -5.49 25.84
CA ARG A 621 15.72 -4.70 26.73
C ARG A 621 15.47 -4.96 28.21
N CYS A 622 14.30 -5.50 28.57
CA CYS A 622 13.87 -5.70 29.96
C CYS A 622 14.42 -6.95 30.63
N GLY A 623 15.05 -7.88 29.88
CA GLY A 623 15.57 -9.13 30.42
C GLY A 623 14.52 -10.21 30.74
N ALA A 624 13.23 -9.94 30.54
CA ALA A 624 12.16 -10.85 30.95
C ALA A 624 11.40 -11.54 29.80
N SER A 625 11.63 -11.17 28.54
CA SER A 625 10.94 -11.80 27.38
C SER A 625 11.11 -13.32 27.36
N ALA A 626 10.06 -14.07 27.04
CA ALA A 626 10.14 -15.51 26.82
C ALA A 626 10.81 -15.84 25.48
N THR A 627 10.77 -14.93 24.51
CA THR A 627 11.26 -15.13 23.13
C THR A 627 12.57 -14.36 22.85
N LYS A 628 13.43 -14.19 23.87
CA LYS A 628 14.73 -13.53 23.70
C LYS A 628 15.50 -14.16 22.51
N PRO A 629 16.10 -13.34 21.64
CA PRO A 629 16.42 -11.92 21.82
C PRO A 629 15.28 -10.94 21.52
N PHE A 630 14.11 -11.40 21.06
CA PHE A 630 13.02 -10.53 20.65
C PHE A 630 12.11 -10.13 21.81
N CYS A 631 11.38 -9.04 21.63
CA CYS A 631 10.39 -8.56 22.58
C CYS A 631 9.04 -9.24 22.35
N ASP A 632 8.45 -9.78 23.42
CA ASP A 632 7.11 -10.39 23.44
C ASP A 632 6.08 -9.55 24.22
N GLY A 633 6.40 -8.29 24.50
CA GLY A 633 5.56 -7.40 25.32
C GLY A 633 5.68 -7.60 26.83
N THR A 634 6.51 -8.52 27.33
CA THR A 634 6.66 -8.77 28.78
C THR A 634 7.07 -7.53 29.57
N HIS A 635 7.81 -6.60 28.96
CA HIS A 635 8.20 -5.33 29.59
C HIS A 635 7.02 -4.56 30.17
N ALA A 636 5.86 -4.52 29.49
CA ALA A 636 4.67 -3.84 29.98
C ALA A 636 4.06 -4.57 31.19
N ARG A 637 4.02 -5.91 31.15
CA ARG A 637 3.45 -6.74 32.22
C ARG A 637 4.25 -6.67 33.52
N ILE A 638 5.58 -6.60 33.42
CA ILE A 638 6.46 -6.51 34.60
C ILE A 638 6.72 -5.06 35.03
N GLY A 639 6.10 -4.08 34.37
CA GLY A 639 6.31 -2.67 34.67
C GLY A 639 7.76 -2.21 34.50
N PHE A 640 8.46 -2.70 33.47
CA PHE A 640 9.85 -2.31 33.19
C PHE A 640 9.96 -0.79 33.04
N LYS A 641 10.98 -0.20 33.69
CA LYS A 641 11.30 1.23 33.60
C LYS A 641 12.73 1.42 33.13
N SER A 642 12.94 2.36 32.20
CA SER A 642 14.19 2.42 31.45
C SER A 642 14.82 3.79 31.37
#